data_AF-A0A482XG41-F1
#
_entry.id   AF-A0A482XG41-F1
#
_cell.length_a   1.000
_cell.length_b   1.000
_cell.length_c   1.000
_cell.angle_alpha   90.00
_cell.angle_beta   90.00
_cell.angle_gamma   90.00
#
_symmetry.space_group_name_H-M   'P 1'
#
loop_
_entity.id
_entity.type
_entity.pdbx_description
1 polymer ?
#
loop_
_entity_poly.entity_id
_entity_poly.type
_entity_poly.pdbx_seq_one_letter_code
_entity_poly.pdbx_strand_id
1 'polypeptide(L)'
;MTRKLFGERNHIIDSALSTLLYRLCSIGALCKLQRPRRMREPICVCRWRLTSSLLLLGITLCLLLLLRLVVMGPQSPTFATSDNPAARSPSLLVRSLTFAYLPAFNLQLLVWPRWLSFDWSMDAIPRVVTIWDPRNAASVALYYTAGRAVVRAWQKGGKNCQKRLRTQKCTACKHCTTQHHSHSCRVTNNNNNTSRCECTPYNDLLLLAFGFTAIPFLPASNLFFYVGFVVAERVLYLPSVGFCFAIALGYHLLSRRSGRDKRLVRFCFGVLLVSFSARTLQRNSDWRDEESLYRSGINVNPPKAWGNLGSVLSGQGRMVEAEQAFRTALRYRSNMADVHYNLGILLQSREKYEEAISSYQLAIQYRPSLALAHLNLGQLLASRGRGQEAEAVLRRCAQLDGTGLKDPRTHENTRISALLHLGRLYADRDRHQQAVAVYREANKTMPDHYPPQILYNLLGESLTKLQQHDEAERWYKAALSAKPDHVPAHLTYGKLLAKNRTRIVEAEQWFLKAPILASADPTVYQHFGQFLAELDRHSEAANQYLRATELAPKQYDLVLSAATALRQAGMNHQAENFYRKAVSLRPKEAASHSNLGAMLHLNGKYTEAAASYKEALRLQPHDPTTLSNLHKLRSLTARLET
;
A
#
# COMPACT_ATOMS: atom_id res chain seq x y z
N MET A 1 6.99 -4.68 -0.05
CA MET A 1 7.79 -5.91 0.20
C MET A 1 7.60 -6.47 1.62
N THR A 2 7.42 -5.64 2.65
CA THR A 2 7.19 -6.05 4.06
C THR A 2 5.84 -6.74 4.35
N ARG A 3 4.80 -6.53 3.53
CA ARG A 3 3.52 -7.28 3.63
C ARG A 3 3.62 -8.75 3.19
N LYS A 4 4.56 -9.11 2.30
CA LYS A 4 4.75 -10.51 1.86
C LYS A 4 5.43 -11.36 2.93
N LEU A 5 6.45 -10.82 3.61
CA LEU A 5 7.22 -11.54 4.65
C LEU A 5 6.41 -11.82 5.94
N PHE A 6 5.50 -10.94 6.34
CA PHE A 6 4.55 -11.21 7.44
C PHE A 6 3.37 -12.10 7.03
N GLY A 7 3.02 -12.11 5.74
CA GLY A 7 2.04 -13.01 5.15
C GLY A 7 2.53 -14.46 5.15
N GLU A 8 3.77 -14.69 4.72
CA GLU A 8 4.39 -16.02 4.65
C GLU A 8 4.63 -16.62 6.05
N ARG A 9 5.06 -15.83 7.05
CA ARG A 9 5.26 -16.32 8.42
C ARG A 9 3.96 -16.72 9.14
N ASN A 10 2.86 -16.02 8.91
CA ASN A 10 1.55 -16.42 9.44
C ASN A 10 0.94 -17.60 8.66
N HIS A 11 1.22 -17.71 7.36
CA HIS A 11 0.80 -18.86 6.55
C HIS A 11 1.40 -20.18 7.04
N ILE A 12 2.62 -20.16 7.59
CA ILE A 12 3.26 -21.33 8.18
C ILE A 12 2.55 -21.75 9.47
N ILE A 13 2.07 -20.80 10.29
CA ILE A 13 1.35 -21.08 11.54
C ILE A 13 -0.08 -21.56 11.24
N ASP A 14 -0.79 -20.94 10.31
CA ASP A 14 -2.13 -21.37 9.88
C ASP A 14 -2.09 -22.71 9.12
N SER A 15 -1.04 -22.94 8.33
CA SER A 15 -0.74 -24.25 7.71
C SER A 15 -0.43 -25.30 8.78
N ALA A 16 0.36 -24.97 9.81
CA ALA A 16 0.64 -25.88 10.92
C ALA A 16 -0.63 -26.20 11.74
N LEU A 17 -1.51 -25.21 11.98
CA LEU A 17 -2.79 -25.40 12.66
C LEU A 17 -3.77 -26.24 11.82
N SER A 18 -3.83 -25.96 10.52
CA SER A 18 -4.58 -26.76 9.53
C SER A 18 -4.07 -28.20 9.47
N THR A 19 -2.74 -28.41 9.46
CA THR A 19 -2.11 -29.73 9.45
C THR A 19 -2.32 -30.46 10.78
N LEU A 20 -2.32 -29.74 11.91
CA LEU A 20 -2.66 -30.27 13.23
C LEU A 20 -4.15 -30.68 13.31
N LEU A 21 -5.05 -29.88 12.72
CA LEU A 21 -6.49 -30.17 12.61
C LEU A 21 -6.78 -31.31 11.62
N TYR A 22 -6.00 -31.42 10.55
CA TYR A 22 -6.04 -32.55 9.60
C TYR A 22 -5.53 -33.83 10.26
N ARG A 23 -4.50 -33.74 11.12
CA ARG A 23 -4.03 -34.82 12.00
C ARG A 23 -5.06 -35.20 13.08
N LEU A 24 -5.77 -34.23 13.67
CA LEU A 24 -6.92 -34.47 14.55
C LEU A 24 -8.04 -35.24 13.82
N CYS A 25 -8.31 -34.91 12.56
CA CYS A 25 -9.30 -35.59 11.74
C CYS A 25 -8.86 -37.01 11.32
N SER A 26 -7.56 -37.20 11.08
CA SER A 26 -6.98 -38.50 10.76
C SER A 26 -6.75 -39.40 11.99
N ILE A 27 -6.67 -38.88 13.22
CA ILE A 27 -6.69 -39.72 14.44
C ILE A 27 -8.07 -40.37 14.64
N GLY A 28 -9.15 -39.67 14.28
CA GLY A 28 -10.51 -40.24 14.23
C GLY A 28 -10.72 -41.27 13.11
N ALA A 29 -10.06 -41.07 11.96
CA ALA A 29 -10.14 -41.97 10.80
C ALA A 29 -9.18 -43.19 10.89
N LEU A 30 -7.98 -43.02 11.46
CA LEU A 30 -6.99 -44.07 11.69
C LEU A 30 -7.49 -45.09 12.72
N CYS A 31 -8.32 -44.68 13.69
CA CYS A 31 -9.01 -45.62 14.57
C CYS A 31 -10.01 -46.55 13.86
N LYS A 32 -10.43 -46.23 12.62
CA LYS A 32 -11.36 -47.06 11.83
C LYS A 32 -10.70 -47.83 10.68
N LEU A 33 -9.59 -47.35 10.12
CA LEU A 33 -8.99 -47.93 8.91
C LEU A 33 -7.98 -49.07 9.15
N GLN A 34 -7.57 -49.35 10.40
CA GLN A 34 -6.76 -50.53 10.72
C GLN A 34 -7.35 -51.26 11.93
N ARG A 35 -8.29 -52.18 11.69
CA ARG A 35 -8.57 -53.28 12.62
C ARG A 35 -8.14 -54.60 11.96
N PRO A 36 -6.99 -55.18 12.32
CA PRO A 36 -6.77 -56.60 12.05
C PRO A 36 -7.85 -57.42 12.77
N ARG A 37 -8.36 -58.43 12.07
CA ARG A 37 -9.33 -59.40 12.58
C ARG A 37 -8.69 -60.16 13.76
N ARG A 38 -9.34 -60.12 14.92
CA ARG A 38 -8.96 -60.76 16.21
C ARG A 38 -7.95 -59.99 17.06
N MET A 39 -8.47 -59.22 18.01
CA MET A 39 -8.00 -59.25 19.40
C MET A 39 -9.09 -58.68 20.33
N ARG A 40 -9.35 -59.38 21.44
CA ARG A 40 -10.25 -58.99 22.52
C ARG A 40 -9.40 -58.33 23.61
N GLU A 41 -9.43 -57.00 23.77
CA GLU A 41 -8.97 -56.34 25.01
C GLU A 41 -9.73 -55.02 25.29
N PRO A 42 -9.83 -54.59 26.58
CA PRO A 42 -10.97 -53.83 27.08
C PRO A 42 -10.77 -52.30 27.05
N ILE A 43 -11.88 -51.63 27.38
CA ILE A 43 -12.21 -50.19 27.39
C ILE A 43 -11.12 -49.24 27.98
N CYS A 44 -10.10 -49.75 28.68
CA CYS A 44 -9.03 -48.97 29.32
C CYS A 44 -8.07 -48.32 28.30
N VAL A 45 -7.75 -49.01 27.20
CA VAL A 45 -6.78 -48.53 26.17
C VAL A 45 -7.31 -47.31 25.40
N CYS A 46 -8.64 -47.19 25.23
CA CYS A 46 -9.26 -46.02 24.57
C CYS A 46 -9.23 -44.77 25.45
N ARG A 47 -9.38 -44.90 26.77
CA ARG A 47 -9.36 -43.76 27.70
C ARG A 47 -7.95 -43.20 27.84
N TRP A 48 -6.95 -44.07 27.91
CA TRP A 48 -5.53 -43.70 27.97
C TRP A 48 -5.04 -43.04 26.68
N ARG A 49 -5.44 -43.54 25.49
CA ARG A 49 -5.10 -42.91 24.20
C ARG A 49 -5.74 -41.52 24.03
N LEU A 50 -6.95 -41.33 24.53
CA LEU A 50 -7.64 -40.03 24.49
C LEU A 50 -6.96 -39.02 25.43
N THR A 51 -6.62 -39.42 26.66
CA THR A 51 -5.89 -38.56 27.61
C THR A 51 -4.49 -38.21 27.10
N SER A 52 -3.77 -39.17 26.52
CA SER A 52 -2.44 -38.92 25.94
C SER A 52 -2.50 -38.02 24.71
N SER A 53 -3.53 -38.16 23.86
CA SER A 53 -3.74 -37.25 22.73
C SER A 53 -4.14 -35.84 23.17
N LEU A 54 -4.98 -35.69 24.19
CA LEU A 54 -5.34 -34.39 24.76
C LEU A 54 -4.16 -33.71 25.44
N LEU A 55 -3.32 -34.48 26.15
CA LEU A 55 -2.09 -33.98 26.76
C LEU A 55 -1.11 -33.51 25.69
N LEU A 56 -0.90 -34.30 24.63
CA LEU A 56 -0.04 -33.92 23.51
C LEU A 56 -0.57 -32.66 22.80
N LEU A 57 -1.89 -32.55 22.64
CA LEU A 57 -2.53 -31.37 22.07
C LEU A 57 -2.35 -30.13 22.96
N GLY A 58 -2.50 -30.30 24.27
CA GLY A 58 -2.29 -29.23 25.25
C GLY A 58 -0.84 -28.75 25.24
N ILE A 59 0.13 -29.68 25.25
CA ILE A 59 1.56 -29.37 25.19
C ILE A 59 1.90 -28.65 23.88
N THR A 60 1.44 -29.16 22.74
CA THR A 60 1.69 -28.52 21.43
C THR A 60 1.06 -27.13 21.34
N LEU A 61 -0.17 -26.95 21.86
CA LEU A 61 -0.82 -25.63 21.91
C LEU A 61 -0.03 -24.65 22.80
N CYS A 62 0.41 -25.09 23.98
CA CYS A 62 1.23 -24.28 24.88
C CYS A 62 2.57 -23.89 24.23
N LEU A 63 3.25 -24.82 23.56
CA LEU A 63 4.49 -24.54 22.84
C LEU A 63 4.28 -23.53 21.70
N LEU A 64 3.20 -23.66 20.93
CA LEU A 64 2.86 -22.69 19.88
C LEU A 64 2.51 -21.32 20.44
N LEU A 65 1.81 -21.25 21.58
CA LEU A 65 1.52 -19.99 22.26
C LEU A 65 2.79 -19.33 22.80
N LEU A 66 3.71 -20.10 23.41
CA LEU A 66 5.00 -19.60 23.87
C LEU A 66 5.86 -19.09 22.70
N LEU A 67 5.97 -19.86 21.62
CA LEU A 67 6.67 -19.43 20.41
C LEU A 67 6.07 -18.13 19.87
N ARG A 68 4.74 -18.03 19.84
CA ARG A 68 4.04 -16.82 19.40
C ARG A 68 4.35 -15.62 20.29
N LEU A 69 4.35 -15.80 21.62
CA LEU A 69 4.68 -14.72 22.56
C LEU A 69 6.14 -14.28 22.42
N VAL A 70 7.07 -15.23 22.24
CA VAL A 70 8.48 -14.93 21.98
C VAL A 70 8.66 -14.14 20.67
N VAL A 71 7.95 -14.53 19.60
CA VAL A 71 8.00 -13.83 18.31
C VAL A 71 7.33 -12.45 18.37
N MET A 72 6.25 -12.30 19.13
CA MET A 72 5.54 -11.02 19.31
C MET A 72 6.31 -10.03 20.20
N GLY A 73 7.22 -10.52 21.06
CA GLY A 73 7.92 -9.69 22.03
C GLY A 73 6.97 -9.14 23.12
N PRO A 74 7.46 -8.22 23.98
CA PRO A 74 6.71 -7.72 25.13
C PRO A 74 5.60 -6.71 24.80
N GLN A 75 5.34 -6.42 23.52
CA GLN A 75 4.36 -5.40 23.12
C GLN A 75 2.99 -6.03 22.85
N SER A 76 1.96 -5.58 23.58
CA SER A 76 0.58 -5.90 23.24
C SER A 76 0.23 -5.31 21.88
N PRO A 77 -0.51 -6.03 21.00
CA PRO A 77 -0.92 -5.48 19.73
C PRO A 77 -1.82 -4.26 19.96
N THR A 78 -1.35 -3.08 19.55
CA THR A 78 -2.13 -1.85 19.58
C THR A 78 -2.90 -1.73 18.26
N PHE A 79 -4.23 -1.73 18.36
CA PHE A 79 -5.10 -1.56 17.19
C PHE A 79 -5.46 -0.09 17.01
N ALA A 80 -5.48 0.35 15.74
CA ALA A 80 -6.00 1.65 15.38
C ALA A 80 -7.52 1.69 15.65
N THR A 81 -8.05 2.89 15.90
CA THR A 81 -9.49 3.10 16.06
C THR A 81 -10.29 2.65 14.83
N SER A 82 -9.68 2.68 13.64
CA SER A 82 -10.26 2.19 12.38
C SER A 82 -10.47 0.68 12.36
N ASP A 83 -9.63 -0.08 13.07
CA ASP A 83 -9.65 -1.54 13.01
C ASP A 83 -10.75 -2.09 13.91
N ASN A 84 -11.00 -1.44 15.05
CA ASN A 84 -12.14 -1.77 15.92
C ASN A 84 -12.77 -0.49 16.51
N PRO A 85 -13.65 0.18 15.77
CA PRO A 85 -14.28 1.43 16.18
C PRO A 85 -15.32 1.21 17.30
N ALA A 86 -15.77 -0.03 17.51
CA ALA A 86 -16.65 -0.38 18.61
C ALA A 86 -15.88 -0.43 19.94
N ALA A 87 -14.72 -1.09 19.99
CA ALA A 87 -13.89 -1.21 21.21
C ALA A 87 -13.44 0.14 21.76
N ARG A 88 -13.23 1.12 20.88
CA ARG A 88 -12.82 2.49 21.24
C ARG A 88 -14.00 3.46 21.46
N SER A 89 -15.24 2.98 21.42
CA SER A 89 -16.42 3.79 21.71
C SER A 89 -16.49 4.16 23.20
N PRO A 90 -16.77 5.43 23.57
CA PRO A 90 -16.87 5.83 24.97
C PRO A 90 -18.08 5.19 25.67
N SER A 91 -19.16 4.92 24.93
CA SER A 91 -20.38 4.33 25.49
C SER A 91 -20.21 2.82 25.70
N LEU A 92 -20.39 2.38 26.95
CA LEU A 92 -20.46 0.95 27.29
C LEU A 92 -21.64 0.26 26.59
N LEU A 93 -22.79 0.95 26.47
CA LEU A 93 -23.97 0.42 25.81
C LEU A 93 -23.67 0.08 24.34
N VAL A 94 -23.07 1.02 23.60
CA VAL A 94 -22.71 0.81 22.19
C VAL A 94 -21.75 -0.36 22.03
N ARG A 95 -20.75 -0.47 22.93
CA ARG A 95 -19.80 -1.60 22.95
C ARG A 95 -20.54 -2.92 23.14
N SER A 96 -21.31 -3.04 24.21
CA SER A 96 -22.01 -4.28 24.57
C SER A 96 -23.01 -4.72 23.51
N LEU A 97 -23.84 -3.82 23.00
CA LEU A 97 -24.82 -4.15 21.96
C LEU A 97 -24.13 -4.56 20.65
N THR A 98 -23.10 -3.82 20.26
CA THR A 98 -22.35 -4.14 19.03
C THR A 98 -21.67 -5.50 19.14
N PHE A 99 -21.02 -5.82 20.27
CA PHE A 99 -20.36 -7.11 20.46
C PHE A 99 -21.33 -8.28 20.62
N ALA A 100 -22.48 -8.07 21.26
CA ALA A 100 -23.55 -9.06 21.32
C ALA A 100 -24.16 -9.36 19.91
N TYR A 101 -24.03 -8.44 18.97
CA TYR A 101 -24.49 -8.65 17.59
C TYR A 101 -23.51 -9.48 16.74
N LEU A 102 -22.21 -9.48 17.04
CA LEU A 102 -21.21 -10.13 16.20
C LEU A 102 -21.42 -11.63 16.00
N PRO A 103 -21.77 -12.43 17.02
CA PRO A 103 -22.07 -13.85 16.79
C PRO A 103 -23.30 -14.06 15.89
N ALA A 104 -24.31 -13.20 15.97
CA ALA A 104 -25.50 -13.27 15.11
C ALA A 104 -25.15 -12.92 13.66
N PHE A 105 -24.33 -11.88 13.47
CA PHE A 105 -23.80 -11.51 12.17
C PHE A 105 -22.92 -12.61 11.56
N ASN A 106 -22.03 -13.23 12.36
CA ASN A 106 -21.19 -14.33 11.90
C ASN A 106 -22.02 -15.56 11.47
N LEU A 107 -23.05 -15.91 12.25
CA LEU A 107 -23.97 -16.99 11.85
C LEU A 107 -24.72 -16.63 10.56
N GLN A 108 -25.15 -15.38 10.41
CA GLN A 108 -25.79 -14.91 9.18
C GLN A 108 -24.86 -15.05 7.97
N LEU A 109 -23.55 -14.79 8.12
CA LEU A 109 -22.58 -14.96 7.02
C LEU A 109 -22.39 -16.42 6.63
N LEU A 110 -22.45 -17.37 7.57
CA LEU A 110 -22.40 -18.80 7.27
C LEU A 110 -23.62 -19.25 6.45
N VAL A 111 -24.81 -18.73 6.79
CA VAL A 111 -26.06 -19.08 6.10
C VAL A 111 -26.22 -18.31 4.78
N TRP A 112 -25.81 -17.05 4.75
CA TRP A 112 -25.97 -16.12 3.64
C TRP A 112 -24.69 -15.28 3.43
N PRO A 113 -23.67 -15.84 2.75
CA PRO A 113 -22.37 -15.20 2.57
C PRO A 113 -22.44 -14.09 1.50
N ARG A 114 -23.05 -12.96 1.84
CA ARG A 114 -23.17 -11.79 0.95
C ARG A 114 -22.02 -10.79 1.13
N TRP A 115 -21.55 -10.59 2.36
CA TRP A 115 -20.65 -9.51 2.75
C TRP A 115 -19.27 -10.03 3.21
N LEU A 116 -18.63 -10.87 2.40
CA LEU A 116 -17.40 -11.58 2.79
C LEU A 116 -16.12 -10.71 2.77
N SER A 117 -16.13 -9.60 2.03
CA SER A 117 -14.91 -8.81 1.75
C SER A 117 -14.78 -7.53 2.59
N PHE A 118 -15.64 -7.30 3.58
CA PHE A 118 -15.71 -6.01 4.28
C PHE A 118 -15.70 -6.17 5.79
N ASP A 119 -14.80 -5.45 6.45
CA ASP A 119 -14.63 -5.41 7.90
C ASP A 119 -15.04 -4.04 8.48
N TRP A 120 -14.68 -3.79 9.74
CA TRP A 120 -14.89 -2.49 10.39
C TRP A 120 -14.25 -1.33 9.65
N SER A 121 -13.08 -1.54 9.04
CA SER A 121 -12.37 -0.51 8.31
C SER A 121 -13.13 -0.08 7.06
N MET A 122 -14.06 -0.92 6.58
CA MET A 122 -15.00 -0.62 5.50
C MET A 122 -16.42 -0.31 6.00
N ASP A 123 -16.60 -0.01 7.29
CA ASP A 123 -17.92 0.26 7.92
C ASP A 123 -19.00 -0.80 7.62
N ALA A 124 -18.62 -2.02 7.22
CA ALA A 124 -19.57 -3.06 6.85
C ALA A 124 -20.31 -3.67 8.04
N ILE A 125 -19.81 -3.40 9.24
CA ILE A 125 -20.49 -3.70 10.49
C ILE A 125 -20.76 -2.36 11.16
N PRO A 126 -21.93 -1.73 10.91
CA PRO A 126 -22.27 -0.49 11.59
C PRO A 126 -22.40 -0.74 13.10
N ARG A 127 -21.95 0.19 13.94
CA ARG A 127 -22.15 0.11 15.39
C ARG A 127 -23.64 0.08 15.72
N VAL A 128 -24.01 -0.70 16.74
CA VAL A 128 -25.36 -0.72 17.29
C VAL A 128 -25.41 0.34 18.39
N VAL A 129 -26.13 1.43 18.11
CA VAL A 129 -26.13 2.62 18.98
C VAL A 129 -27.30 2.68 19.95
N THR A 130 -28.41 2.04 19.63
CA THR A 130 -29.64 2.05 20.44
C THR A 130 -30.11 0.63 20.75
N ILE A 131 -30.87 0.48 21.84
CA ILE A 131 -31.49 -0.78 22.24
C ILE A 131 -32.59 -1.19 21.25
N TRP A 132 -33.25 -0.21 20.64
CA TRP A 132 -34.33 -0.40 19.66
C TRP A 132 -33.85 -0.78 18.26
N ASP A 133 -32.55 -0.94 18.05
CA ASP A 133 -32.01 -1.42 16.78
C ASP A 133 -32.52 -2.84 16.49
N PRO A 134 -33.11 -3.11 15.31
CA PRO A 134 -33.67 -4.42 14.97
C PRO A 134 -32.63 -5.55 15.03
N ARG A 135 -31.34 -5.22 14.90
CA ARG A 135 -30.24 -6.19 15.01
C ARG A 135 -30.14 -6.81 16.40
N ASN A 136 -30.60 -6.11 17.44
CA ASN A 136 -30.64 -6.66 18.80
C ASN A 136 -31.63 -7.83 18.89
N ALA A 137 -32.71 -7.84 18.10
CA ALA A 137 -33.63 -8.98 18.05
C ALA A 137 -32.93 -10.24 17.54
N ALA A 138 -32.02 -10.11 16.55
CA ALA A 138 -31.22 -11.22 16.04
C ALA A 138 -30.25 -11.76 17.12
N SER A 139 -29.61 -10.87 17.88
CA SER A 139 -28.78 -11.25 19.04
C SER A 139 -29.59 -12.01 20.08
N VAL A 140 -30.73 -11.47 20.50
CA VAL A 140 -31.60 -12.10 21.51
C VAL A 140 -32.05 -13.47 21.03
N ALA A 141 -32.51 -13.59 19.79
CA ALA A 141 -32.91 -14.87 19.21
C ALA A 141 -31.76 -15.90 19.21
N LEU A 142 -30.55 -15.48 18.84
CA LEU A 142 -29.37 -16.34 18.86
C LEU A 142 -29.05 -16.84 20.28
N TYR A 143 -28.91 -15.92 21.25
CA TYR A 143 -28.55 -16.30 22.62
C TYR A 143 -29.66 -17.09 23.30
N TYR A 144 -30.94 -16.77 23.04
CA TYR A 144 -32.08 -17.53 23.55
C TYR A 144 -32.08 -18.97 23.01
N THR A 145 -31.89 -19.16 21.70
CA THR A 145 -31.86 -20.49 21.09
C THR A 145 -30.65 -21.31 21.58
N ALA A 146 -29.47 -20.69 21.66
CA ALA A 146 -28.27 -21.31 22.22
C ALA A 146 -28.46 -21.70 23.69
N GLY A 147 -28.97 -20.78 24.53
CA GLY A 147 -29.25 -21.00 25.94
C GLY A 147 -30.25 -22.14 26.16
N ARG A 148 -31.35 -22.17 25.38
CA ARG A 148 -32.31 -23.28 25.43
C ARG A 148 -31.70 -24.62 25.00
N ALA A 149 -30.80 -24.63 24.03
CA ALA A 149 -30.11 -25.84 23.62
C ALA A 149 -29.20 -26.36 24.75
N VAL A 150 -28.46 -25.47 25.41
CA VAL A 150 -27.61 -25.80 26.58
C VAL A 150 -28.44 -26.33 27.74
N VAL A 151 -29.51 -25.63 28.13
CA VAL A 151 -30.40 -26.06 29.22
C VAL A 151 -31.02 -27.43 28.93
N ARG A 152 -31.49 -27.66 27.70
CA ARG A 152 -32.02 -28.98 27.30
C ARG A 152 -30.94 -30.07 27.33
N ALA A 153 -29.72 -29.75 26.90
CA ALA A 153 -28.60 -30.68 26.95
C ALA A 153 -28.23 -31.03 28.41
N TRP A 154 -28.23 -30.03 29.31
CA TRP A 154 -27.96 -30.22 30.73
C TRP A 154 -29.06 -31.03 31.42
N GLN A 155 -30.33 -30.69 31.19
CA GLN A 155 -31.48 -31.44 31.74
C GLN A 155 -31.55 -32.88 31.24
N LYS A 156 -31.22 -33.14 29.95
CA LYS A 156 -31.13 -34.51 29.41
C LYS A 156 -29.87 -35.24 29.89
N GLY A 157 -28.76 -34.54 30.06
CA GLY A 157 -27.50 -35.08 30.59
C GLY A 157 -27.63 -35.56 32.03
N GLY A 158 -28.31 -34.80 32.89
CA GLY A 158 -28.61 -35.19 34.27
C GLY A 158 -29.52 -36.42 34.38
N LYS A 159 -30.56 -36.52 33.52
CA LYS A 159 -31.51 -37.66 33.54
C LYS A 159 -30.98 -38.93 32.84
N ASN A 160 -30.09 -38.80 31.85
CA ASN A 160 -29.52 -39.94 31.13
C ASN A 160 -28.26 -40.53 31.78
N CYS A 161 -27.55 -39.79 32.64
CA CYS A 161 -26.36 -40.31 33.33
C CYS A 161 -26.72 -41.48 34.28
N GLN A 162 -27.87 -41.42 34.96
CA GLN A 162 -28.37 -42.52 35.79
C GLN A 162 -28.90 -43.72 34.97
N LYS A 163 -29.50 -43.50 33.78
CA LYS A 163 -29.98 -44.60 32.92
C LYS A 163 -28.88 -45.26 32.06
N ARG A 164 -27.78 -44.57 31.75
CA ARG A 164 -26.67 -45.12 30.92
C ARG A 164 -25.83 -46.20 31.60
N LEU A 165 -25.92 -46.34 32.92
CA LEU A 165 -25.30 -47.45 33.65
C LEU A 165 -26.08 -48.78 33.50
N ARG A 166 -27.30 -48.77 32.95
CA ARG A 166 -28.09 -49.97 32.62
C ARG A 166 -28.58 -49.92 31.18
N THR A 167 -27.68 -50.12 30.21
CA THR A 167 -28.07 -50.42 28.83
C THR A 167 -27.30 -51.63 28.32
N GLN A 168 -28.03 -52.72 28.03
CA GLN A 168 -27.48 -53.94 27.42
C GLN A 168 -26.79 -53.60 26.09
N LYS A 169 -25.67 -54.27 25.81
CA LYS A 169 -24.86 -54.08 24.59
C LYS A 169 -25.57 -54.72 23.39
N CYS A 170 -25.57 -54.07 22.22
CA CYS A 170 -26.03 -54.71 20.99
C CYS A 170 -25.15 -55.93 20.65
N THR A 171 -25.74 -57.07 20.32
CA THR A 171 -25.00 -58.34 20.11
C THR A 171 -24.14 -58.31 18.84
N ALA A 172 -24.57 -57.58 17.80
CA ALA A 172 -23.86 -57.48 16.52
C ALA A 172 -22.67 -56.50 16.54
N CYS A 173 -22.79 -55.33 17.19
CA CYS A 173 -21.74 -54.29 17.17
C CYS A 173 -21.08 -54.01 18.55
N LYS A 174 -21.58 -54.61 19.63
CA LYS A 174 -21.09 -54.49 21.02
C LYS A 174 -21.05 -53.06 21.59
N HIS A 175 -21.71 -52.08 20.95
CA HIS A 175 -21.85 -50.71 21.45
C HIS A 175 -23.18 -50.49 22.20
N CYS A 176 -23.22 -49.45 23.05
CA CYS A 176 -24.39 -49.10 23.87
C CYS A 176 -25.60 -48.72 23.00
N THR A 177 -26.79 -49.18 23.38
CA THR A 177 -28.10 -49.02 22.70
C THR A 177 -28.59 -47.57 22.56
N THR A 178 -27.82 -46.57 22.99
CA THR A 178 -28.16 -45.14 22.80
C THR A 178 -27.81 -44.60 21.41
N GLN A 179 -27.36 -45.44 20.47
CA GLN A 179 -27.09 -45.07 19.08
C GLN A 179 -28.17 -45.66 18.16
N HIS A 180 -28.66 -44.88 17.20
CA HIS A 180 -29.69 -45.32 16.25
C HIS A 180 -29.14 -46.44 15.35
N HIS A 181 -29.62 -47.66 15.55
CA HIS A 181 -29.33 -48.83 14.71
C HIS A 181 -30.10 -48.74 13.38
N SER A 182 -29.48 -49.16 12.27
CA SER A 182 -30.17 -49.31 10.97
C SER A 182 -31.31 -50.34 11.07
N HIS A 183 -32.28 -50.31 10.15
CA HIS A 183 -33.36 -51.31 10.11
C HIS A 183 -32.78 -52.74 10.05
N SER A 184 -31.74 -52.94 9.24
CA SER A 184 -30.96 -54.18 9.21
C SER A 184 -30.47 -54.54 10.61
N CYS A 185 -29.79 -53.63 11.32
CA CYS A 185 -29.23 -53.91 12.64
C CYS A 185 -30.29 -54.12 13.76
N ARG A 186 -31.52 -53.59 13.62
CA ARG A 186 -32.66 -53.94 14.49
C ARG A 186 -33.18 -55.35 14.20
N VAL A 187 -33.29 -55.72 12.93
CA VAL A 187 -33.70 -57.07 12.49
C VAL A 187 -32.65 -58.12 12.91
N THR A 188 -31.36 -57.79 12.78
CA THR A 188 -30.23 -58.63 13.20
C THR A 188 -30.25 -58.91 14.71
N ASN A 189 -30.64 -57.93 15.52
CA ASN A 189 -30.68 -58.05 16.99
C ASN A 189 -31.85 -58.92 17.50
N ASN A 190 -32.87 -59.16 16.66
CA ASN A 190 -34.00 -60.06 16.98
C ASN A 190 -33.77 -61.50 16.48
N ASN A 191 -33.10 -61.70 15.33
CA ASN A 191 -32.98 -63.03 14.69
C ASN A 191 -31.56 -63.62 14.68
N ASN A 192 -30.63 -63.07 15.47
CA ASN A 192 -29.29 -63.63 15.72
C ASN A 192 -28.48 -64.02 14.45
N ASN A 193 -28.67 -63.31 13.34
CA ASN A 193 -27.93 -63.58 12.11
C ASN A 193 -26.68 -62.69 12.01
N THR A 194 -25.59 -63.17 11.40
CA THR A 194 -24.33 -62.42 11.28
C THR A 194 -24.27 -61.65 9.95
N SER A 195 -24.89 -60.46 9.88
CA SER A 195 -24.66 -59.52 8.77
C SER A 195 -24.24 -58.12 9.27
N ARG A 196 -23.41 -57.44 8.45
CA ARG A 196 -22.69 -56.20 8.79
C ARG A 196 -23.63 -55.10 9.28
N CYS A 197 -23.46 -54.68 10.54
CA CYS A 197 -24.14 -53.52 11.12
C CYS A 197 -23.29 -52.25 10.89
N GLU A 198 -23.86 -51.23 10.22
CA GLU A 198 -23.28 -49.88 10.13
C GLU A 198 -23.84 -48.98 11.24
N CYS A 199 -23.00 -48.67 12.23
CA CYS A 199 -23.29 -47.68 13.27
C CYS A 199 -22.43 -46.43 13.06
N THR A 200 -23.06 -45.28 12.79
CA THR A 200 -22.39 -43.98 12.70
C THR A 200 -22.60 -43.19 14.00
N PRO A 201 -21.53 -42.75 14.70
CA PRO A 201 -21.67 -41.98 15.93
C PRO A 201 -22.07 -40.53 15.60
N TYR A 202 -23.37 -40.28 15.51
CA TYR A 202 -23.91 -38.96 15.16
C TYR A 202 -23.62 -37.88 16.20
N ASN A 203 -23.55 -38.24 17.49
CA ASN A 203 -23.30 -37.29 18.57
C ASN A 203 -21.88 -36.70 18.49
N ASP A 204 -20.89 -37.52 18.11
CA ASP A 204 -19.50 -37.08 18.02
C ASP A 204 -19.32 -36.13 16.83
N LEU A 205 -19.99 -36.41 15.71
CA LEU A 205 -19.97 -35.54 14.52
C LEU A 205 -20.73 -34.22 14.74
N LEU A 206 -21.84 -34.25 15.49
CA LEU A 206 -22.55 -33.03 15.90
C LEU A 206 -21.68 -32.16 16.81
N LEU A 207 -21.03 -32.77 17.81
CA LEU A 207 -20.13 -32.06 18.72
C LEU A 207 -18.97 -31.43 17.94
N LEU A 208 -18.42 -32.16 16.97
CA LEU A 208 -17.38 -31.67 16.08
C LEU A 208 -17.87 -30.48 15.24
N ALA A 209 -19.03 -30.61 14.58
CA ALA A 209 -19.61 -29.56 13.74
C ALA A 209 -19.87 -28.27 14.53
N PHE A 210 -20.49 -28.37 15.71
CA PHE A 210 -20.72 -27.20 16.58
C PHE A 210 -19.43 -26.65 17.17
N GLY A 211 -18.48 -27.51 17.53
CA GLY A 211 -17.17 -27.11 18.04
C GLY A 211 -16.40 -26.27 17.03
N PHE A 212 -16.29 -26.73 15.78
CA PHE A 212 -15.65 -25.98 14.69
C PHE A 212 -16.41 -24.69 14.34
N THR A 213 -17.74 -24.67 14.49
CA THR A 213 -18.56 -23.48 14.22
C THR A 213 -18.35 -22.39 15.28
N ALA A 214 -18.34 -22.74 16.56
CA ALA A 214 -18.39 -21.76 17.66
C ALA A 214 -17.02 -21.42 18.25
N ILE A 215 -16.16 -22.42 18.53
CA ILE A 215 -14.92 -22.23 19.29
C ILE A 215 -13.93 -21.30 18.57
N PRO A 216 -13.65 -21.48 17.26
CA PRO A 216 -12.73 -20.60 16.53
C PRO A 216 -13.17 -19.14 16.47
N PHE A 217 -14.48 -18.86 16.61
CA PHE A 217 -15.01 -17.51 16.58
C PHE A 217 -14.93 -16.79 17.94
N LEU A 218 -14.80 -17.51 19.06
CA LEU A 218 -14.80 -16.89 20.40
C LEU A 218 -13.74 -15.80 20.56
N PRO A 219 -12.47 -15.98 20.11
CA PRO A 219 -11.47 -14.91 20.16
C PRO A 219 -11.84 -13.67 19.34
N ALA A 220 -12.50 -13.87 18.19
CA ALA A 220 -12.88 -12.80 17.29
C ALA A 220 -14.19 -12.11 17.71
N SER A 221 -14.99 -12.73 18.58
CA SER A 221 -16.30 -12.23 19.01
C SER A 221 -16.25 -10.93 19.82
N ASN A 222 -15.07 -10.53 20.30
CA ASN A 222 -14.87 -9.38 21.21
C ASN A 222 -15.65 -9.42 22.53
N LEU A 223 -16.23 -10.59 22.89
CA LEU A 223 -16.94 -10.75 24.16
C LEU A 223 -15.99 -10.82 25.37
N PHE A 224 -14.75 -11.29 25.17
CA PHE A 224 -13.77 -11.49 26.24
C PHE A 224 -12.57 -10.54 26.16
N PHE A 225 -12.07 -10.25 24.95
CA PHE A 225 -10.96 -9.35 24.70
C PHE A 225 -11.12 -8.68 23.34
N TYR A 226 -10.64 -7.45 23.19
CA TYR A 226 -10.80 -6.68 21.97
C TYR A 226 -9.73 -7.02 20.92
N VAL A 227 -10.19 -7.34 19.71
CA VAL A 227 -9.39 -7.68 18.54
C VAL A 227 -9.84 -6.81 17.37
N GLY A 228 -8.88 -6.41 16.51
CA GLY A 228 -9.15 -5.61 15.30
C GLY A 228 -9.90 -6.34 14.19
N PHE A 229 -9.69 -7.66 14.03
CA PHE A 229 -10.24 -8.42 12.90
C PHE A 229 -11.31 -9.39 13.39
N VAL A 230 -12.57 -9.03 13.15
CA VAL A 230 -13.72 -9.71 13.78
C VAL A 230 -14.44 -10.65 12.82
N VAL A 231 -14.44 -10.34 11.53
CA VAL A 231 -15.25 -11.05 10.51
C VAL A 231 -14.43 -11.47 9.29
N ALA A 232 -13.19 -11.01 9.17
CA ALA A 232 -12.34 -11.28 8.01
C ALA A 232 -12.12 -12.78 7.76
N GLU A 233 -11.76 -13.12 6.52
CA GLU A 233 -11.54 -14.46 5.94
C GLU A 233 -10.93 -15.50 6.90
N ARG A 234 -9.92 -15.11 7.69
CA ARG A 234 -9.19 -16.01 8.62
C ARG A 234 -10.06 -16.53 9.77
N VAL A 235 -11.09 -15.78 10.17
CA VAL A 235 -11.98 -16.16 11.27
C VAL A 235 -13.09 -17.07 10.78
N LEU A 236 -13.57 -16.91 9.55
CA LEU A 236 -14.74 -17.63 9.03
C LEU A 236 -14.39 -19.00 8.43
N TYR A 237 -13.12 -19.28 8.12
CA TYR A 237 -12.71 -20.56 7.51
C TYR A 237 -13.09 -21.79 8.37
N LEU A 238 -12.64 -21.85 9.62
CA LEU A 238 -12.94 -22.98 10.51
C LEU A 238 -14.43 -23.08 10.87
N PRO A 239 -15.14 -21.97 11.15
CA PRO A 239 -16.59 -21.99 11.28
C PRO A 239 -17.32 -22.51 10.05
N SER A 240 -16.83 -22.21 8.84
CA SER A 240 -17.40 -22.74 7.58
C SER A 240 -17.21 -24.25 7.47
N VAL A 241 -16.07 -24.80 7.89
CA VAL A 241 -15.86 -26.25 7.96
C VAL A 241 -16.89 -26.91 8.90
N GLY A 242 -17.10 -26.34 10.09
CA GLY A 242 -18.11 -26.81 11.04
C GLY A 242 -19.52 -26.75 10.48
N PHE A 243 -19.87 -25.65 9.80
CA PHE A 243 -21.15 -25.48 9.13
C PHE A 243 -21.38 -26.51 8.00
N CYS A 244 -20.36 -26.77 7.17
CA CYS A 244 -20.40 -27.80 6.13
C CYS A 244 -20.66 -29.19 6.72
N PHE A 245 -20.04 -29.54 7.85
CA PHE A 245 -20.34 -30.80 8.55
C PHE A 245 -21.79 -30.86 9.04
N ALA A 246 -22.32 -29.76 9.58
CA ALA A 246 -23.72 -29.70 10.02
C ALA A 246 -24.70 -29.90 8.85
N ILE A 247 -24.46 -29.27 7.70
CA ILE A 247 -25.27 -29.43 6.49
C ILE A 247 -25.18 -30.85 5.94
N ALA A 248 -23.98 -31.43 5.84
CA ALA A 248 -23.78 -32.80 5.37
C ALA A 248 -24.50 -33.82 6.26
N LEU A 249 -24.43 -33.63 7.58
CA LEU A 249 -25.14 -34.47 8.54
C LEU A 249 -26.67 -34.28 8.43
N GLY A 250 -27.14 -33.04 8.31
CA GLY A 250 -28.56 -32.74 8.10
C GLY A 250 -29.11 -33.44 6.84
N TYR A 251 -28.38 -33.35 5.73
CA TYR A 251 -28.71 -34.04 4.48
C TYR A 251 -28.74 -35.57 4.68
N HIS A 252 -27.75 -36.15 5.35
CA HIS A 252 -27.70 -37.59 5.63
C HIS A 252 -28.87 -38.06 6.50
N LEU A 253 -29.26 -37.30 7.52
CA LEU A 253 -30.38 -37.65 8.41
C LEU A 253 -31.73 -37.53 7.69
N LEU A 254 -31.93 -36.49 6.89
CA LEU A 254 -33.18 -36.24 6.19
C LEU A 254 -33.37 -37.16 4.97
N SER A 255 -32.29 -37.52 4.27
CA SER A 255 -32.33 -38.42 3.10
C SER A 255 -32.69 -39.88 3.42
N ARG A 256 -32.74 -40.24 4.71
CA ARG A 256 -33.20 -41.54 5.22
C ARG A 256 -34.71 -41.62 5.49
N ARG A 257 -35.44 -40.50 5.38
CA ARG A 257 -36.92 -40.48 5.48
C ARG A 257 -37.59 -40.98 4.20
N SER A 258 -38.92 -41.19 4.25
CA SER A 258 -39.73 -41.82 3.17
C SER A 258 -39.61 -41.11 1.81
N GLY A 259 -39.98 -41.81 0.73
CA GLY A 259 -39.58 -41.52 -0.65
C GLY A 259 -39.91 -40.13 -1.21
N ARG A 260 -41.01 -39.49 -0.77
CA ARG A 260 -41.36 -38.11 -1.21
C ARG A 260 -40.42 -37.07 -0.59
N ASP A 261 -40.15 -37.18 0.71
CA ASP A 261 -39.23 -36.29 1.44
C ASP A 261 -37.79 -36.42 0.91
N LYS A 262 -37.37 -37.64 0.56
CA LYS A 262 -36.03 -37.90 0.02
C LYS A 262 -35.77 -37.19 -1.31
N ARG A 263 -36.77 -37.14 -2.20
CA ARG A 263 -36.67 -36.42 -3.49
C ARG A 263 -36.58 -34.92 -3.27
N LEU A 264 -37.42 -34.37 -2.38
CA LEU A 264 -37.40 -32.96 -2.01
C LEU A 264 -36.05 -32.55 -1.40
N VAL A 265 -35.52 -33.34 -0.44
CA VAL A 265 -34.24 -33.07 0.21
C VAL A 265 -33.08 -33.06 -0.79
N ARG A 266 -33.06 -34.02 -1.74
CA ARG A 266 -32.05 -34.04 -2.82
C ARG A 266 -32.17 -32.83 -3.73
N PHE A 267 -33.39 -32.46 -4.11
CA PHE A 267 -33.63 -31.28 -4.94
C PHE A 267 -33.15 -30.01 -4.23
N CYS A 268 -33.58 -29.77 -2.99
CA CYS A 268 -33.15 -28.60 -2.20
C CYS A 268 -31.63 -28.56 -2.00
N PHE A 269 -30.99 -29.71 -1.76
CA PHE A 269 -29.54 -29.78 -1.65
C PHE A 269 -28.83 -29.48 -2.98
N GLY A 270 -29.37 -29.97 -4.11
CA GLY A 270 -28.88 -29.63 -5.45
C GLY A 270 -28.99 -28.14 -5.74
N VAL A 271 -30.13 -27.52 -5.44
CA VAL A 271 -30.34 -26.07 -5.58
C VAL A 271 -29.35 -25.28 -4.71
N LEU A 272 -29.11 -25.72 -3.47
CA LEU A 272 -28.12 -25.12 -2.58
C LEU A 272 -26.71 -25.19 -3.18
N LEU A 273 -26.28 -26.36 -3.68
CA LEU A 273 -24.96 -26.50 -4.29
C LEU A 273 -24.80 -25.64 -5.55
N VAL A 274 -25.80 -25.63 -6.45
CA VAL A 274 -25.75 -24.83 -7.68
C VAL A 274 -25.71 -23.34 -7.35
N SER A 275 -26.56 -22.87 -6.44
CA SER A 275 -26.59 -21.45 -6.06
C SER A 275 -25.29 -20.99 -5.38
N PHE A 276 -24.70 -21.80 -4.48
CA PHE A 276 -23.42 -21.47 -3.86
C PHE A 276 -22.25 -21.56 -4.86
N SER A 277 -22.28 -22.51 -5.79
CA SER A 277 -21.27 -22.60 -6.87
C SER A 277 -21.34 -21.37 -7.79
N ALA A 278 -22.54 -20.96 -8.20
CA ALA A 278 -22.73 -19.76 -9.01
C ALA A 278 -22.26 -18.48 -8.27
N ARG A 279 -22.55 -18.37 -6.96
CA ARG A 279 -22.03 -17.29 -6.09
C ARG A 279 -20.51 -17.26 -6.05
N THR A 280 -19.87 -18.42 -5.94
CA THR A 280 -18.40 -18.52 -5.96
C THR A 280 -17.84 -18.04 -7.30
N LEU A 281 -18.43 -18.45 -8.43
CA LEU A 281 -18.01 -18.00 -9.76
C LEU A 281 -18.16 -16.48 -9.93
N GLN A 282 -19.30 -15.93 -9.50
CA GLN A 282 -19.51 -14.48 -9.51
C GLN A 282 -18.45 -13.77 -8.64
N ARG A 283 -18.20 -14.28 -7.44
CA ARG A 283 -17.22 -13.70 -6.53
C ARG A 283 -15.81 -13.77 -7.12
N ASN A 284 -15.42 -14.87 -7.75
CA ASN A 284 -14.13 -14.97 -8.42
C ASN A 284 -13.97 -13.90 -9.53
N SER A 285 -15.06 -13.51 -10.19
CA SER A 285 -15.05 -12.41 -11.14
C SER A 285 -14.86 -11.04 -10.48
N ASP A 286 -15.44 -10.81 -9.28
CA ASP A 286 -15.24 -9.57 -8.51
C ASP A 286 -13.77 -9.42 -8.08
N TRP A 287 -13.06 -10.53 -7.85
CA TRP A 287 -11.66 -10.55 -7.40
C TRP A 287 -10.65 -10.64 -8.54
N ARG A 288 -11.08 -10.49 -9.80
CA ARG A 288 -10.19 -10.60 -10.97
C ARG A 288 -9.10 -9.53 -10.95
N ASP A 289 -9.46 -8.31 -10.59
CA ASP A 289 -8.58 -7.15 -10.56
C ASP A 289 -9.07 -6.12 -9.53
N GLU A 290 -8.25 -5.10 -9.25
CA GLU A 290 -8.56 -4.11 -8.22
C GLU A 290 -9.80 -3.26 -8.57
N GLU A 291 -10.03 -2.99 -9.86
CA GLU A 291 -11.16 -2.18 -10.32
C GLU A 291 -12.48 -2.92 -10.12
N SER A 292 -12.59 -4.16 -10.61
CA SER A 292 -13.74 -5.04 -10.42
C SER A 292 -14.04 -5.25 -8.93
N LEU A 293 -12.99 -5.38 -8.11
CA LEU A 293 -13.13 -5.51 -6.66
C LEU A 293 -13.80 -4.29 -6.04
N TYR A 294 -13.30 -3.08 -6.30
CA TYR A 294 -13.89 -1.88 -5.73
C TYR A 294 -15.25 -1.54 -6.33
N ARG A 295 -15.48 -1.83 -7.62
CA ARG A 295 -16.81 -1.71 -8.25
C ARG A 295 -17.84 -2.60 -7.55
N SER A 296 -17.50 -3.85 -7.26
CA SER A 296 -18.39 -4.77 -6.52
C SER A 296 -18.71 -4.26 -5.12
N GLY A 297 -17.79 -3.51 -4.50
CA GLY A 297 -17.92 -2.94 -3.16
C GLY A 297 -18.71 -1.64 -3.05
N ILE A 298 -19.08 -1.00 -4.17
CA ILE A 298 -19.85 0.25 -4.16
C ILE A 298 -21.18 0.08 -3.42
N ASN A 299 -21.86 -1.06 -3.61
CA ASN A 299 -23.12 -1.33 -2.94
C ASN A 299 -22.99 -1.56 -1.42
N VAL A 300 -21.76 -1.68 -0.91
CA VAL A 300 -21.47 -1.97 0.49
C VAL A 300 -21.03 -0.74 1.25
N ASN A 301 -19.98 -0.10 0.77
CA ASN A 301 -19.54 1.18 1.30
C ASN A 301 -19.23 2.09 0.11
N PRO A 302 -20.25 2.77 -0.44
CA PRO A 302 -20.06 3.64 -1.58
C PRO A 302 -18.92 4.67 -1.36
N PRO A 303 -18.84 5.42 -0.24
CA PRO A 303 -17.77 6.42 -0.08
C PRO A 303 -16.36 5.81 -0.12
N LYS A 304 -16.08 4.73 0.61
CA LYS A 304 -14.73 4.11 0.59
C LYS A 304 -14.44 3.38 -0.72
N ALA A 305 -15.43 2.70 -1.29
CA ALA A 305 -15.27 1.98 -2.56
C ALA A 305 -15.01 2.94 -3.73
N TRP A 306 -15.77 4.03 -3.85
CA TRP A 306 -15.53 5.07 -4.85
C TRP A 306 -14.18 5.76 -4.66
N GLY A 307 -13.79 6.03 -3.41
CA GLY A 307 -12.48 6.63 -3.10
C GLY A 307 -11.33 5.74 -3.56
N ASN A 308 -11.37 4.46 -3.23
CA ASN A 308 -10.35 3.50 -3.67
C ASN A 308 -10.39 3.24 -5.18
N LEU A 309 -11.59 3.18 -5.78
CA LEU A 309 -11.75 3.07 -7.24
C LEU A 309 -11.11 4.27 -7.95
N GLY A 310 -11.27 5.49 -7.42
CA GLY A 310 -10.61 6.68 -7.94
C GLY A 310 -9.09 6.55 -7.94
N SER A 311 -8.50 6.01 -6.87
CA SER A 311 -7.05 5.75 -6.78
C SER A 311 -6.58 4.73 -7.83
N VAL A 312 -7.33 3.63 -8.03
CA VAL A 312 -7.02 2.62 -9.05
C VAL A 312 -7.08 3.22 -10.46
N LEU A 313 -8.16 3.94 -10.77
CA LEU A 313 -8.34 4.59 -12.07
C LEU A 313 -7.25 5.64 -12.34
N SER A 314 -6.84 6.39 -11.32
CA SER A 314 -5.72 7.33 -11.41
C SER A 314 -4.41 6.62 -11.74
N GLY A 315 -4.13 5.48 -11.09
CA GLY A 315 -2.93 4.67 -11.38
C GLY A 315 -2.92 4.08 -12.79
N GLN A 316 -4.09 3.85 -13.38
CA GLN A 316 -4.25 3.43 -14.79
C GLN A 316 -4.17 4.60 -15.79
N GLY A 317 -4.02 5.85 -15.34
CA GLY A 317 -4.02 7.03 -16.19
C GLY A 317 -5.40 7.47 -16.68
N ARG A 318 -6.50 6.86 -16.19
CA ARG A 318 -7.89 7.22 -16.53
C ARG A 318 -8.36 8.41 -15.71
N MET A 319 -7.72 9.55 -15.94
CA MET A 319 -7.82 10.74 -15.07
C MET A 319 -9.25 11.30 -14.92
N VAL A 320 -10.06 11.25 -15.98
CA VAL A 320 -11.44 11.79 -15.95
C VAL A 320 -12.34 10.92 -15.06
N GLU A 321 -12.27 9.60 -15.23
CA GLU A 321 -13.06 8.66 -14.42
C GLU A 321 -12.59 8.66 -12.97
N ALA A 322 -11.28 8.80 -12.73
CA ALA A 322 -10.73 8.94 -11.38
C ALA A 322 -11.28 10.18 -10.66
N GLU A 323 -11.31 11.33 -11.34
CA GLU A 323 -11.86 12.57 -10.79
C GLU A 323 -13.35 12.40 -10.45
N GLN A 324 -14.12 11.78 -11.34
CA GLN A 324 -15.54 11.51 -11.11
C GLN A 324 -15.75 10.56 -9.93
N ALA A 325 -14.93 9.50 -9.80
CA ALA A 325 -14.98 8.57 -8.69
C ALA A 325 -14.69 9.26 -7.35
N PHE A 326 -13.64 10.08 -7.26
CA PHE A 326 -13.32 10.85 -6.05
C PHE A 326 -14.44 11.84 -5.69
N ARG A 327 -14.95 12.61 -6.66
CA ARG A 327 -16.08 13.53 -6.41
C ARG A 327 -17.33 12.77 -5.95
N THR A 328 -17.58 11.59 -6.51
CA THR A 328 -18.72 10.74 -6.10
C THR A 328 -18.54 10.23 -4.66
N ALA A 329 -17.33 9.79 -4.28
CA ALA A 329 -17.02 9.43 -2.91
C ALA A 329 -17.31 10.58 -1.93
N LEU A 330 -16.90 11.80 -2.29
CA LEU A 330 -17.12 13.01 -1.49
C LEU A 330 -18.59 13.45 -1.43
N ARG A 331 -19.40 13.13 -2.46
CA ARG A 331 -20.87 13.32 -2.39
C ARG A 331 -21.51 12.40 -1.35
N TYR A 332 -21.03 11.16 -1.22
CA TYR A 332 -21.51 10.24 -0.18
C TYR A 332 -21.00 10.63 1.22
N ARG A 333 -19.75 11.07 1.31
CA ARG A 333 -19.12 11.48 2.58
C ARG A 333 -18.09 12.58 2.32
N SER A 334 -18.46 13.82 2.63
CA SER A 334 -17.66 15.01 2.31
C SER A 334 -16.38 15.18 3.14
N ASN A 335 -16.32 14.57 4.33
CA ASN A 335 -15.22 14.73 5.29
C ASN A 335 -14.09 13.68 5.17
N MET A 336 -13.90 13.09 3.98
CA MET A 336 -12.87 12.08 3.73
C MET A 336 -11.53 12.74 3.36
N ALA A 337 -10.67 12.95 4.35
CA ALA A 337 -9.38 13.61 4.18
C ALA A 337 -8.44 12.92 3.18
N ASP A 338 -8.44 11.58 3.16
CA ASP A 338 -7.69 10.75 2.22
C ASP A 338 -8.16 10.92 0.77
N VAL A 339 -9.47 11.01 0.55
CA VAL A 339 -10.05 11.25 -0.77
C VAL A 339 -9.74 12.67 -1.27
N HIS A 340 -9.87 13.68 -0.40
CA HIS A 340 -9.47 15.05 -0.74
C HIS A 340 -7.97 15.16 -1.07
N TYR A 341 -7.11 14.47 -0.32
CA TYR A 341 -5.68 14.42 -0.61
C TYR A 341 -5.37 13.78 -1.97
N ASN A 342 -5.98 12.63 -2.28
CA ASN A 342 -5.78 11.95 -3.56
C ASN A 342 -6.37 12.75 -4.74
N LEU A 343 -7.52 13.40 -4.54
CA LEU A 343 -8.10 14.32 -5.51
C LEU A 343 -7.16 15.51 -5.76
N GLY A 344 -6.54 16.05 -4.72
CA GLY A 344 -5.53 17.12 -4.84
C GLY A 344 -4.34 16.71 -5.72
N ILE A 345 -3.80 15.49 -5.52
CA ILE A 345 -2.71 14.95 -6.36
C ILE A 345 -3.17 14.84 -7.82
N LEU A 346 -4.35 14.27 -8.06
CA LEU A 346 -4.90 14.12 -9.39
C LEU A 346 -5.08 15.48 -10.09
N LEU A 347 -5.68 16.45 -9.41
CA LEU A 347 -5.91 17.80 -9.93
C LEU A 347 -4.59 18.52 -10.22
N GLN A 348 -3.58 18.37 -9.36
CA GLN A 348 -2.25 18.91 -9.58
C GLN A 348 -1.59 18.33 -10.83
N SER A 349 -1.71 17.01 -11.07
CA SER A 349 -1.21 16.36 -12.28
C SER A 349 -1.91 16.81 -13.57
N ARG A 350 -3.13 17.34 -13.43
CA ARG A 350 -3.92 17.95 -14.51
C ARG A 350 -3.76 19.46 -14.62
N GLU A 351 -2.79 20.04 -13.91
CA GLU A 351 -2.51 21.48 -13.88
C GLU A 351 -3.67 22.36 -13.34
N LYS A 352 -4.66 21.75 -12.68
CA LYS A 352 -5.77 22.45 -12.00
C LYS A 352 -5.36 22.88 -10.59
N TYR A 353 -4.38 23.79 -10.51
CA TYR A 353 -3.67 24.07 -9.27
C TYR A 353 -4.55 24.67 -8.14
N GLU A 354 -5.48 25.57 -8.43
CA GLU A 354 -6.33 26.17 -7.40
C GLU A 354 -7.34 25.18 -6.81
N GLU A 355 -7.90 24.29 -7.63
CA GLU A 355 -8.76 23.19 -7.14
C GLU A 355 -7.94 22.19 -6.30
N ALA A 356 -6.69 21.93 -6.69
CA ALA A 356 -5.77 21.06 -5.94
C ALA A 356 -5.42 21.66 -4.56
N ILE A 357 -5.11 22.97 -4.51
CA ILE A 357 -4.86 23.71 -3.26
C ILE A 357 -6.08 23.59 -2.33
N SER A 358 -7.28 23.85 -2.85
CA SER A 358 -8.53 23.74 -2.09
C SER A 358 -8.74 22.32 -1.55
N SER A 359 -8.46 21.30 -2.37
CA SER A 359 -8.57 19.89 -1.96
C SER A 359 -7.56 19.53 -0.85
N TYR A 360 -6.31 19.98 -0.94
CA TYR A 360 -5.33 19.77 0.13
C TYR A 360 -5.70 20.50 1.42
N GLN A 361 -6.22 21.74 1.33
CA GLN A 361 -6.71 22.48 2.49
C GLN A 361 -7.85 21.75 3.19
N LEU A 362 -8.82 21.22 2.44
CA LEU A 362 -9.90 20.39 2.98
C LEU A 362 -9.37 19.09 3.61
N ALA A 363 -8.38 18.44 2.98
CA ALA A 363 -7.73 17.26 3.56
C ALA A 363 -7.10 17.56 4.93
N ILE A 364 -6.41 18.69 5.05
CA ILE A 364 -5.81 19.18 6.30
C ILE A 364 -6.89 19.57 7.32
N GLN A 365 -7.97 20.22 6.89
CA GLN A 365 -9.07 20.59 7.76
C GLN A 365 -9.71 19.36 8.41
N TYR A 366 -9.99 18.31 7.64
CA TYR A 366 -10.60 17.08 8.15
C TYR A 366 -9.62 16.17 8.89
N ARG A 367 -8.31 16.22 8.56
CA ARG A 367 -7.27 15.48 9.27
C ARG A 367 -6.00 16.33 9.42
N PRO A 368 -5.90 17.16 10.47
CA PRO A 368 -4.77 18.06 10.68
C PRO A 368 -3.41 17.37 10.80
N SER A 369 -3.38 16.11 11.26
CA SER A 369 -2.17 15.29 11.40
C SER A 369 -1.69 14.66 10.08
N LEU A 370 -2.37 14.89 8.95
CA LEU A 370 -1.96 14.35 7.65
C LEU A 370 -0.77 15.13 7.08
N ALA A 371 0.45 14.79 7.53
CA ALA A 371 1.68 15.45 7.12
C ALA A 371 1.86 15.52 5.59
N LEU A 372 1.50 14.45 4.87
CA LEU A 372 1.62 14.41 3.41
C LEU A 372 0.80 15.50 2.70
N ALA A 373 -0.38 15.84 3.22
CA ALA A 373 -1.19 16.90 2.65
C ALA A 373 -0.57 18.28 2.87
N HIS A 374 0.03 18.54 4.04
CA HIS A 374 0.79 19.77 4.28
C HIS A 374 2.01 19.85 3.38
N LEU A 375 2.79 18.76 3.24
CA LEU A 375 3.96 18.73 2.39
C LEU A 375 3.61 19.07 0.92
N ASN A 376 2.63 18.39 0.35
CA ASN A 376 2.23 18.61 -1.04
C ASN A 376 1.61 19.99 -1.26
N LEU A 377 0.81 20.49 -0.30
CA LEU A 377 0.29 21.85 -0.34
C LEU A 377 1.43 22.88 -0.32
N GLY A 378 2.40 22.72 0.58
CA GLY A 378 3.56 23.61 0.68
C GLY A 378 4.40 23.65 -0.60
N GLN A 379 4.67 22.47 -1.20
CA GLN A 379 5.35 22.39 -2.49
C GLN A 379 4.58 23.07 -3.62
N LEU A 380 3.26 22.85 -3.69
CA LEU A 380 2.41 23.44 -4.72
C LEU A 380 2.31 24.97 -4.55
N LEU A 381 2.16 25.46 -3.32
CA LEU A 381 2.15 26.90 -3.04
C LEU A 381 3.48 27.55 -3.44
N ALA A 382 4.61 26.91 -3.13
CA ALA A 382 5.93 27.39 -3.50
C ALA A 382 6.10 27.51 -5.02
N SER A 383 5.69 26.49 -5.79
CA SER A 383 5.80 26.52 -7.26
C SER A 383 4.86 27.53 -7.93
N ARG A 384 3.79 27.95 -7.24
CA ARG A 384 2.88 29.02 -7.69
C ARG A 384 3.30 30.42 -7.22
N GLY A 385 4.47 30.56 -6.61
CA GLY A 385 4.98 31.85 -6.12
C GLY A 385 4.39 32.31 -4.79
N ARG A 386 3.51 31.51 -4.15
CA ARG A 386 2.86 31.81 -2.87
C ARG A 386 3.78 31.43 -1.69
N GLY A 387 4.93 32.09 -1.64
CA GLY A 387 6.05 31.75 -0.77
C GLY A 387 5.77 31.79 0.72
N GLN A 388 5.07 32.83 1.19
CA GLN A 388 4.78 33.02 2.61
C GLN A 388 3.82 31.94 3.14
N GLU A 389 2.81 31.59 2.34
CA GLU A 389 1.87 30.52 2.68
C GLU A 389 2.55 29.15 2.66
N ALA A 390 3.42 28.91 1.66
CA ALA A 390 4.22 27.69 1.60
C ALA A 390 5.10 27.53 2.84
N GLU A 391 5.77 28.60 3.28
CA GLU A 391 6.58 28.61 4.50
C GLU A 391 5.75 28.22 5.72
N ALA A 392 4.59 28.85 5.93
CA ALA A 392 3.72 28.57 7.07
C ALA A 392 3.26 27.09 7.09
N VAL A 393 2.84 26.56 5.94
CA VAL A 393 2.37 25.17 5.82
C VAL A 393 3.51 24.17 6.04
N LEU A 394 4.70 24.42 5.48
CA LEU A 394 5.87 23.54 5.64
C LEU A 394 6.38 23.53 7.09
N ARG A 395 6.45 24.70 7.74
CA ARG A 395 6.80 24.79 9.18
C ARG A 395 5.81 24.01 10.03
N ARG A 396 4.51 24.16 9.76
CA ARG A 396 3.46 23.40 10.46
C ARG A 396 3.63 21.90 10.26
N CYS A 397 3.91 21.46 9.03
CA CYS A 397 4.17 20.05 8.72
C CYS A 397 5.31 19.46 9.56
N ALA A 398 6.43 20.19 9.68
CA ALA A 398 7.60 19.74 10.44
C ALA A 398 7.32 19.56 11.95
N GLN A 399 6.32 20.28 12.48
CA GLN A 399 5.93 20.28 13.90
C GLN A 399 4.79 19.30 14.23
N LEU A 400 4.24 18.58 13.25
CA LEU A 400 3.12 17.67 13.50
C LEU A 400 3.51 16.48 14.38
N ASP A 401 2.71 16.23 15.42
CA ASP A 401 2.85 15.05 16.25
C ASP A 401 2.47 13.76 15.48
N GLY A 402 3.34 12.75 15.58
CA GLY A 402 3.19 11.44 14.97
C GLY A 402 2.68 10.36 15.90
N THR A 403 2.37 10.68 17.17
CA THR A 403 1.94 9.69 18.16
C THR A 403 0.67 8.94 17.74
N GLY A 404 0.69 7.62 17.86
CA GLY A 404 -0.48 6.77 17.56
C GLY A 404 -0.87 6.65 16.08
N LEU A 405 -0.04 7.15 15.15
CA LEU A 405 -0.28 6.97 13.71
C LEU A 405 -0.02 5.53 13.24
N LYS A 406 -0.77 5.11 12.23
CA LYS A 406 -0.64 3.77 11.60
C LYS A 406 0.71 3.55 10.92
N ASP A 407 1.31 4.61 10.38
CA ASP A 407 2.64 4.57 9.75
C ASP A 407 3.52 5.72 10.26
N PRO A 408 4.14 5.55 11.45
CA PRO A 408 5.00 6.57 12.05
C PRO A 408 6.24 6.87 11.20
N ARG A 409 6.78 5.87 10.48
CA ARG A 409 8.00 6.06 9.67
C ARG A 409 7.77 7.01 8.51
N THR A 410 6.70 6.79 7.74
CA THR A 410 6.34 7.71 6.65
C THR A 410 6.02 9.10 7.19
N HIS A 411 5.37 9.21 8.35
CA HIS A 411 5.11 10.50 9.00
C HIS A 411 6.41 11.25 9.31
N GLU A 412 7.34 10.62 10.02
CA GLU A 412 8.63 11.24 10.36
C GLU A 412 9.44 11.62 9.12
N ASN A 413 9.48 10.76 8.10
CA ASN A 413 10.11 11.09 6.82
C ASN A 413 9.47 12.33 6.16
N THR A 414 8.15 12.46 6.24
CA THR A 414 7.43 13.59 5.67
C THR A 414 7.77 14.89 6.40
N ARG A 415 7.93 14.84 7.72
CA ARG A 415 8.35 16.00 8.54
C ARG A 415 9.74 16.50 8.14
N ILE A 416 10.70 15.59 7.98
CA ILE A 416 12.06 15.95 7.52
C ILE A 416 12.02 16.49 6.09
N SER A 417 11.26 15.86 5.20
CA SER A 417 11.08 16.38 3.85
C SER A 417 10.47 17.78 3.84
N ALA A 418 9.54 18.11 4.75
CA ALA A 418 9.01 19.46 4.85
C ALA A 418 10.09 20.50 5.21
N LEU A 419 11.02 20.17 6.12
CA LEU A 419 12.17 21.01 6.41
C LEU A 419 13.11 21.15 5.20
N LEU A 420 13.33 20.07 4.43
CA LEU A 420 14.11 20.15 3.19
C LEU A 420 13.50 21.12 2.18
N HIS A 421 12.18 21.03 1.97
CA HIS A 421 11.48 21.92 1.05
C HIS A 421 11.43 23.36 1.56
N LEU A 422 11.34 23.56 2.89
CA LEU A 422 11.43 24.88 3.50
C LEU A 422 12.83 25.50 3.31
N GLY A 423 13.89 24.71 3.51
CA GLY A 423 15.26 25.15 3.25
C GLY A 423 15.48 25.51 1.79
N ARG A 424 14.96 24.71 0.85
CA ARG A 424 15.00 25.03 -0.60
C ARG A 424 14.25 26.31 -0.92
N LEU A 425 13.06 26.48 -0.35
CA LEU A 425 12.25 27.69 -0.50
C LEU A 425 12.99 28.97 -0.06
N TYR A 426 13.85 28.90 0.95
CA TYR A 426 14.73 30.01 1.33
C TYR A 426 15.93 30.17 0.39
N ALA A 427 16.56 29.06 0.00
CA ALA A 427 17.69 29.08 -0.92
C ALA A 427 17.31 29.67 -2.29
N ASP A 428 16.12 29.35 -2.80
CA ASP A 428 15.57 29.88 -4.07
C ASP A 428 15.29 31.39 -4.00
N ARG A 429 15.26 31.99 -2.80
CA ARG A 429 15.14 33.44 -2.57
C ARG A 429 16.45 34.07 -2.11
N ASP A 430 17.58 33.41 -2.36
CA ASP A 430 18.92 33.79 -1.93
C ASP A 430 19.10 33.97 -0.40
N ARG A 431 18.16 33.45 0.41
CA ARG A 431 18.23 33.52 1.88
C ARG A 431 18.99 32.32 2.45
N HIS A 432 20.25 32.17 2.04
CA HIS A 432 21.05 30.98 2.37
C HIS A 432 21.32 30.81 3.87
N GLN A 433 21.40 31.89 4.66
CA GLN A 433 21.54 31.79 6.12
C GLN A 433 20.33 31.09 6.77
N GLN A 434 19.12 31.43 6.34
CA GLN A 434 17.88 30.79 6.81
C GLN A 434 17.79 29.35 6.33
N ALA A 435 18.18 29.08 5.07
CA ALA A 435 18.25 27.73 4.53
C ALA A 435 19.15 26.82 5.37
N VAL A 436 20.37 27.27 5.68
CA VAL A 436 21.32 26.53 6.54
C VAL A 436 20.75 26.28 7.93
N ALA A 437 20.08 27.25 8.54
CA ALA A 437 19.46 27.07 9.85
C ALA A 437 18.40 25.95 9.84
N VAL A 438 17.53 25.94 8.84
CA VAL A 438 16.50 24.89 8.68
C VAL A 438 17.12 23.53 8.35
N TYR A 439 18.16 23.47 7.51
CA TYR A 439 18.85 22.22 7.23
C TYR A 439 19.56 21.66 8.47
N ARG A 440 20.13 22.51 9.32
CA ARG A 440 20.70 22.08 10.61
C ARG A 440 19.62 21.57 11.58
N GLU A 441 18.45 22.20 11.60
CA GLU A 441 17.28 21.71 12.34
C GLU A 441 16.89 20.31 11.83
N ALA A 442 16.74 20.15 10.52
CA ALA A 442 16.41 18.87 9.90
C ALA A 442 17.42 17.78 10.27
N ASN A 443 18.71 18.11 10.29
CA ASN A 443 19.77 17.17 10.68
C ASN A 443 19.66 16.74 12.15
N LYS A 444 19.29 17.67 13.04
CA LYS A 444 19.17 17.40 14.47
C LYS A 444 17.96 16.52 14.80
N THR A 445 16.86 16.68 14.07
CA THR A 445 15.61 15.93 14.31
C THR A 445 15.45 14.69 13.43
N MET A 446 16.39 14.43 12.54
CA MET A 446 16.33 13.34 11.58
C MET A 446 16.31 11.98 12.30
N PRO A 447 15.38 11.06 11.96
CA PRO A 447 15.44 9.70 12.48
C PRO A 447 16.49 8.87 11.72
N ASP A 448 17.11 7.91 12.40
CA ASP A 448 18.23 7.09 11.85
C ASP A 448 17.93 6.38 10.53
N HIS A 449 16.66 6.10 10.24
CA HIS A 449 16.23 5.42 9.02
C HIS A 449 16.01 6.35 7.83
N TYR A 450 16.08 7.67 8.03
CA TYR A 450 15.93 8.65 6.96
C TYR A 450 17.23 8.73 6.14
N PRO A 451 17.15 8.72 4.80
CA PRO A 451 18.33 8.84 3.94
C PRO A 451 18.88 10.29 3.93
N PRO A 452 20.08 10.56 4.51
CA PRO A 452 20.51 11.93 4.79
C PRO A 452 21.21 12.62 3.60
N GLN A 453 21.60 11.89 2.55
CA GLN A 453 22.48 12.39 1.49
C GLN A 453 21.94 13.65 0.78
N ILE A 454 20.60 13.74 0.61
CA ILE A 454 19.97 14.90 -0.02
C ILE A 454 20.07 16.13 0.90
N LEU A 455 19.86 15.95 2.21
CA LEU A 455 20.00 17.03 3.18
C LEU A 455 21.44 17.56 3.17
N TYR A 456 22.41 16.66 3.26
CA TYR A 456 23.82 17.01 3.32
C TYR A 456 24.27 17.75 2.06
N ASN A 457 23.82 17.31 0.88
CA ASN A 457 24.10 18.02 -0.36
C ASN A 457 23.54 19.45 -0.37
N LEU A 458 22.26 19.63 -0.02
CA LEU A 458 21.61 20.95 0.00
C LEU A 458 22.22 21.91 1.03
N LEU A 459 22.63 21.37 2.18
CA LEU A 459 23.36 22.10 3.21
C LEU A 459 24.73 22.56 2.68
N GLY A 460 25.49 21.68 2.03
CA GLY A 460 26.74 22.01 1.36
C GLY A 460 26.58 23.08 0.28
N GLU A 461 25.52 23.00 -0.53
CA GLU A 461 25.21 24.00 -1.58
C GLU A 461 24.96 25.39 -0.97
N SER A 462 24.16 25.46 0.10
CA SER A 462 23.85 26.73 0.76
C SER A 462 25.07 27.32 1.47
N LEU A 463 25.90 26.49 2.10
CA LEU A 463 27.17 26.92 2.70
C LEU A 463 28.17 27.41 1.65
N THR A 464 28.20 26.77 0.48
CA THR A 464 29.04 27.19 -0.65
C THR A 464 28.66 28.60 -1.14
N LYS A 465 27.36 28.94 -1.12
CA LYS A 465 26.86 30.28 -1.46
C LYS A 465 27.20 31.33 -0.40
N LEU A 466 27.28 30.92 0.87
CA LEU A 466 27.75 31.75 1.98
C LEU A 466 29.29 31.85 2.07
N GLN A 467 30.03 31.31 1.11
CA GLN A 467 31.50 31.26 1.10
C GLN A 467 32.13 30.46 2.25
N GLN A 468 31.35 29.61 2.93
CA GLN A 468 31.81 28.72 4.00
C GLN A 468 32.30 27.39 3.41
N HIS A 469 33.38 27.46 2.62
CA HIS A 469 33.86 26.35 1.80
C HIS A 469 34.31 25.12 2.60
N ASP A 470 35.00 25.31 3.72
CA ASP A 470 35.49 24.20 4.54
C ASP A 470 34.36 23.37 5.16
N GLU A 471 33.29 24.05 5.61
CA GLU A 471 32.13 23.35 6.15
C GLU A 471 31.33 22.69 5.02
N ALA A 472 31.16 23.36 3.88
CA ALA A 472 30.49 22.81 2.71
C ALA A 472 31.15 21.51 2.25
N GLU A 473 32.49 21.46 2.19
CA GLU A 473 33.24 20.26 1.82
C GLU A 473 32.97 19.08 2.76
N ARG A 474 32.91 19.32 4.09
CA ARG A 474 32.57 18.26 5.05
C ARG A 474 31.20 17.66 4.77
N TRP A 475 30.21 18.50 4.45
CA TRP A 475 28.86 18.05 4.15
C TRP A 475 28.75 17.31 2.82
N TYR A 476 29.47 17.74 1.78
CA TYR A 476 29.54 16.98 0.53
C TYR A 476 30.18 15.60 0.72
N LYS A 477 31.28 15.52 1.49
CA LYS A 477 31.89 14.24 1.86
C LYS A 477 30.93 13.36 2.66
N ALA A 478 30.19 13.94 3.61
CA ALA A 478 29.17 13.23 4.38
C ALA A 478 28.02 12.71 3.49
N ALA A 479 27.61 13.48 2.47
CA ALA A 479 26.60 13.06 1.50
C ALA A 479 27.06 11.82 0.71
N LEU A 480 28.31 11.84 0.24
CA LEU A 480 28.92 10.74 -0.52
C LEU A 480 29.26 9.53 0.36
N SER A 481 29.59 9.73 1.64
CA SER A 481 29.75 8.61 2.57
C SER A 481 28.42 7.93 2.89
N ALA A 482 27.33 8.71 2.98
CA ALA A 482 25.98 8.16 3.18
C ALA A 482 25.45 7.45 1.94
N LYS A 483 25.72 8.00 0.75
CA LYS A 483 25.31 7.40 -0.53
C LYS A 483 26.38 7.63 -1.62
N PRO A 484 27.28 6.66 -1.85
CA PRO A 484 28.38 6.79 -2.81
C PRO A 484 27.98 6.96 -4.28
N ASP A 485 26.75 6.60 -4.65
CA ASP A 485 26.18 6.77 -6.00
C ASP A 485 25.32 8.06 -6.11
N HIS A 486 25.38 8.97 -5.14
CA HIS A 486 24.61 10.21 -5.18
C HIS A 486 25.18 11.21 -6.19
N VAL A 487 24.69 11.16 -7.43
CA VAL A 487 25.16 11.99 -8.55
C VAL A 487 25.18 13.49 -8.27
N PRO A 488 24.12 14.13 -7.73
CA PRO A 488 24.15 15.55 -7.37
C PRO A 488 25.35 15.93 -6.50
N ALA A 489 25.72 15.10 -5.52
CA ALA A 489 26.86 15.37 -4.64
C ALA A 489 28.22 15.28 -5.36
N HIS A 490 28.37 14.43 -6.39
CA HIS A 490 29.59 14.41 -7.21
C HIS A 490 29.75 15.74 -7.96
N LEU A 491 28.65 16.24 -8.53
CA LEU A 491 28.64 17.46 -9.33
C LEU A 491 28.84 18.71 -8.46
N THR A 492 28.12 18.84 -7.34
CA THR A 492 28.23 19.98 -6.43
C THR A 492 29.58 20.01 -5.72
N TYR A 493 30.11 18.85 -5.31
CA TYR A 493 31.43 18.78 -4.71
C TYR A 493 32.53 19.08 -5.73
N GLY A 494 32.47 18.50 -6.94
CA GLY A 494 33.38 18.84 -8.03
C GLY A 494 33.40 20.34 -8.34
N LYS A 495 32.22 20.98 -8.39
CA LYS A 495 32.12 22.45 -8.57
C LYS A 495 32.76 23.24 -7.42
N LEU A 496 32.62 22.79 -6.17
CA LEU A 496 33.29 23.44 -5.04
C LEU A 496 34.81 23.35 -5.20
N LEU A 497 35.34 22.17 -5.52
CA LEU A 497 36.77 21.92 -5.70
C LEU A 497 37.35 22.74 -6.85
N ALA A 498 36.62 22.87 -7.96
CA ALA A 498 37.03 23.64 -9.13
C ALA A 498 37.29 25.13 -8.82
N LYS A 499 36.70 25.68 -7.75
CA LYS A 499 36.99 27.05 -7.30
C LYS A 499 38.42 27.23 -6.79
N ASN A 500 39.06 26.15 -6.33
CA ASN A 500 40.45 26.16 -5.90
C ASN A 500 41.35 25.62 -7.01
N ARG A 501 42.19 26.50 -7.58
CA ARG A 501 43.07 26.15 -8.71
C ARG A 501 44.00 24.97 -8.42
N THR A 502 44.39 24.74 -7.16
CA THR A 502 45.28 23.62 -6.81
C THR A 502 44.57 22.26 -6.82
N ARG A 503 43.22 22.24 -6.81
CA ARG A 503 42.40 21.03 -6.70
C ARG A 503 41.61 20.70 -7.96
N ILE A 504 41.95 21.32 -9.09
CA ILE A 504 41.27 21.09 -10.38
C ILE A 504 41.30 19.61 -10.79
N VAL A 505 42.43 18.92 -10.60
CA VAL A 505 42.57 17.49 -10.92
C VAL A 505 41.62 16.63 -10.07
N GLU A 506 41.50 16.96 -8.78
CA GLU A 506 40.54 16.28 -7.89
C GLU A 506 39.09 16.58 -8.33
N ALA A 507 38.79 17.83 -8.69
CA ALA A 507 37.48 18.22 -9.20
C ALA A 507 37.09 17.41 -10.45
N GLU A 508 38.02 17.28 -11.41
CA GLU A 508 37.80 16.54 -12.65
C GLU A 508 37.48 15.06 -12.39
N GLN A 509 38.14 14.41 -11.41
CA GLN A 509 37.82 13.03 -11.04
C GLN A 509 36.36 12.87 -10.59
N TRP A 510 35.80 13.85 -9.89
CA TRP A 510 34.39 13.82 -9.48
C TRP A 510 33.45 14.00 -10.68
N PHE A 511 33.79 14.88 -11.62
CA PHE A 511 33.04 15.02 -12.86
C PHE A 511 33.10 13.78 -13.75
N LEU A 512 34.24 13.07 -13.80
CA LEU A 512 34.38 11.82 -14.55
C LEU A 512 33.55 10.66 -13.97
N LYS A 513 33.34 10.64 -12.66
CA LYS A 513 32.51 9.61 -12.00
C LYS A 513 31.02 9.77 -12.31
N ALA A 514 30.53 11.01 -12.45
CA ALA A 514 29.10 11.27 -12.61
C ALA A 514 28.48 10.61 -13.88
N PRO A 515 29.10 10.66 -15.08
CA PRO A 515 28.60 9.96 -16.27
C PRO A 515 28.60 8.44 -16.15
N ILE A 516 29.51 7.87 -15.35
CA ILE A 516 29.56 6.42 -15.09
C ILE A 516 28.33 6.00 -14.27
N LEU A 517 27.94 6.83 -13.30
CA LEU A 517 26.80 6.58 -12.42
C LEU A 517 25.45 6.86 -13.10
N ALA A 518 25.38 7.86 -13.99
CA ALA A 518 24.16 8.27 -14.66
C ALA A 518 24.40 8.65 -16.13
N SER A 519 24.70 7.65 -16.97
CA SER A 519 25.01 7.83 -18.39
C SER A 519 23.84 8.29 -19.26
N ALA A 520 22.60 8.16 -18.77
CA ALA A 520 21.39 8.61 -19.45
C ALA A 520 20.93 10.01 -19.03
N ASP A 521 21.59 10.63 -18.04
CA ASP A 521 21.21 11.94 -17.53
C ASP A 521 21.98 13.06 -18.26
N PRO A 522 21.31 13.92 -19.07
CA PRO A 522 21.96 15.00 -19.78
C PRO A 522 22.59 16.06 -18.86
N THR A 523 22.09 16.22 -17.62
CA THR A 523 22.56 17.25 -16.68
C THR A 523 23.99 17.01 -16.23
N VAL A 524 24.39 15.74 -16.18
CA VAL A 524 25.75 15.33 -15.83
C VAL A 524 26.75 15.82 -16.87
N TYR A 525 26.46 15.58 -18.14
CA TYR A 525 27.28 16.03 -19.26
C TYR A 525 27.29 17.55 -19.38
N GLN A 526 26.15 18.20 -19.14
CA GLN A 526 26.05 19.66 -19.10
C GLN A 526 26.99 20.25 -18.05
N HIS A 527 26.95 19.76 -16.81
CA HIS A 527 27.80 20.28 -15.74
C HIS A 527 29.28 19.96 -15.95
N PHE A 528 29.60 18.81 -16.54
CA PHE A 528 30.99 18.50 -16.90
C PHE A 528 31.49 19.38 -18.05
N GLY A 529 30.68 19.60 -19.08
CA GLY A 529 30.99 20.53 -20.17
C GLY A 529 31.20 21.97 -19.67
N GLN A 530 30.41 22.41 -18.69
CA GLN A 530 30.60 23.71 -18.05
C GLN A 530 31.96 23.79 -17.33
N PHE A 531 32.30 22.79 -16.53
CA PHE A 531 33.60 22.72 -15.85
C PHE A 531 34.77 22.77 -16.83
N LEU A 532 34.70 22.01 -17.93
CA LEU A 532 35.75 22.03 -18.96
C LEU A 532 35.85 23.38 -19.69
N ALA A 533 34.71 24.03 -19.94
CA ALA A 533 34.68 25.35 -20.56
C ALA A 533 35.31 26.43 -19.65
N GLU A 534 35.11 26.35 -18.34
CA GLU A 534 35.75 27.23 -17.35
C GLU A 534 37.28 27.03 -17.25
N LEU A 535 37.79 25.90 -17.75
CA LEU A 535 39.22 25.60 -17.88
C LEU A 535 39.78 25.90 -19.28
N ASP A 536 39.01 26.60 -20.13
CA ASP A 536 39.33 26.87 -21.54
C ASP A 536 39.56 25.62 -22.41
N ARG A 537 39.12 24.43 -21.96
CA ARG A 537 39.17 23.16 -22.70
C ARG A 537 37.97 23.04 -23.63
N HIS A 538 37.83 24.00 -24.56
CA HIS A 538 36.61 24.18 -25.37
C HIS A 538 36.24 22.97 -26.23
N SER A 539 37.20 22.27 -26.84
CA SER A 539 36.94 21.09 -27.67
C SER A 539 36.32 19.94 -26.86
N GLU A 540 36.83 19.70 -25.65
CA GLU A 540 36.29 18.66 -24.76
C GLU A 540 34.94 19.06 -24.18
N ALA A 541 34.78 20.34 -23.82
CA ALA A 541 33.49 20.89 -23.41
C ALA A 541 32.42 20.70 -24.49
N ALA A 542 32.75 20.98 -25.75
CA ALA A 542 31.85 20.79 -26.88
C ALA A 542 31.40 19.32 -27.01
N ASN A 543 32.31 18.35 -26.85
CA ASN A 543 31.96 16.93 -26.85
C ASN A 543 30.98 16.55 -25.73
N GLN A 544 31.15 17.09 -24.52
CA GLN A 544 30.21 16.84 -23.42
C GLN A 544 28.84 17.46 -23.71
N TYR A 545 28.79 18.70 -24.23
CA TYR A 545 27.52 19.32 -24.59
C TYR A 545 26.82 18.62 -25.77
N LEU A 546 27.57 18.14 -26.76
CA LEU A 546 27.03 17.31 -27.84
C LEU A 546 26.35 16.07 -27.25
N ARG A 547 27.02 15.35 -26.34
CA ARG A 547 26.44 14.18 -25.66
C ARG A 547 25.17 14.54 -24.87
N ALA A 548 25.17 15.68 -24.16
CA ALA A 548 23.99 16.17 -23.46
C ALA A 548 22.81 16.40 -24.44
N THR A 549 23.08 16.97 -25.62
CA THR A 549 22.05 17.22 -26.64
C THR A 549 21.58 15.97 -27.38
N GLU A 550 22.39 14.91 -27.47
CA GLU A 550 21.94 13.61 -27.99
C GLU A 550 20.88 12.99 -27.08
N LEU A 551 21.07 13.11 -25.76
CA LEU A 551 20.14 12.59 -24.74
C LEU A 551 18.86 13.45 -24.64
N ALA A 552 18.97 14.77 -24.84
CA ALA A 552 17.85 15.70 -24.75
C ALA A 552 17.81 16.68 -25.95
N PRO A 553 17.48 16.21 -27.16
CA PRO A 553 17.62 16.98 -28.41
C PRO A 553 16.64 18.14 -28.58
N LYS A 554 15.57 18.17 -27.76
CA LYS A 554 14.54 19.22 -27.79
C LYS A 554 14.73 20.29 -26.71
N GLN A 555 15.72 20.13 -25.82
CA GLN A 555 15.99 21.10 -24.77
C GLN A 555 16.81 22.26 -25.33
N TYR A 556 16.15 23.41 -25.49
CA TYR A 556 16.74 24.61 -26.07
C TYR A 556 18.06 25.02 -25.40
N ASP A 557 18.12 25.03 -24.07
CA ASP A 557 19.30 25.51 -23.33
C ASP A 557 20.54 24.63 -23.59
N LEU A 558 20.35 23.32 -23.73
CA LEU A 558 21.44 22.40 -24.07
C LEU A 558 21.92 22.60 -25.50
N VAL A 559 20.98 22.75 -26.44
CA VAL A 559 21.29 23.02 -27.86
C VAL A 559 22.07 24.32 -28.00
N LEU A 560 21.67 25.37 -27.28
CA LEU A 560 22.36 26.65 -27.27
C LEU A 560 23.76 26.55 -26.63
N SER A 561 23.88 25.80 -25.52
CA SER A 561 25.16 25.59 -24.83
C SER A 561 26.13 24.81 -25.73
N ALA A 562 25.65 23.79 -26.43
CA ALA A 562 26.43 23.05 -27.43
C ALA A 562 26.86 23.95 -28.60
N ALA A 563 25.97 24.76 -29.16
CA ALA A 563 26.30 25.71 -30.23
C ALA A 563 27.40 26.69 -29.79
N THR A 564 27.31 27.18 -28.56
CA THR A 564 28.28 28.13 -27.99
C THR A 564 29.63 27.47 -27.75
N ALA A 565 29.65 26.26 -27.18
CA ALA A 565 30.87 25.50 -26.95
C ALA A 565 31.56 25.10 -28.27
N LEU A 566 30.80 24.66 -29.28
CA LEU A 566 31.33 24.37 -30.62
C LEU A 566 31.96 25.60 -31.27
N ARG A 567 31.33 26.76 -31.13
CA ARG A 567 31.88 28.04 -31.62
C ARG A 567 33.21 28.37 -30.92
N GLN A 568 33.27 28.23 -29.59
CA GLN A 568 34.49 28.46 -28.81
C GLN A 568 35.61 27.45 -29.16
N ALA A 569 35.23 26.22 -29.52
CA ALA A 569 36.16 25.20 -30.00
C ALA A 569 36.61 25.40 -31.47
N GLY A 570 36.14 26.45 -32.15
CA GLY A 570 36.44 26.72 -33.56
C GLY A 570 35.73 25.79 -34.55
N MET A 571 34.79 24.96 -34.10
CA MET A 571 34.00 24.03 -34.94
C MET A 571 32.83 24.76 -35.60
N ASN A 572 33.14 25.78 -36.38
CA ASN A 572 32.23 26.80 -36.88
C ASN A 572 31.04 26.26 -37.71
N HIS A 573 31.26 25.25 -38.55
CA HIS A 573 30.17 24.63 -39.33
C HIS A 573 29.20 23.83 -38.46
N GLN A 574 29.70 23.11 -37.44
CA GLN A 574 28.83 22.39 -36.51
C GLN A 574 28.05 23.36 -35.61
N ALA A 575 28.73 24.42 -35.15
CA ALA A 575 28.10 25.49 -34.38
C ALA A 575 26.93 26.12 -35.14
N GLU A 576 27.09 26.39 -36.45
CA GLU A 576 26.01 26.89 -37.31
C GLU A 576 24.79 25.96 -37.30
N ASN A 577 24.98 24.66 -37.48
CA ASN A 577 23.89 23.68 -37.48
C ASN A 577 23.12 23.69 -36.14
N PHE A 578 23.84 23.77 -35.02
CA PHE A 578 23.22 23.86 -33.70
C PHE A 578 22.53 25.19 -33.43
N TYR A 579 23.06 26.32 -33.91
CA TYR A 579 22.35 27.61 -33.84
C TYR A 579 21.07 27.61 -34.70
N ARG A 580 21.09 27.01 -35.89
CA ARG A 580 19.86 26.81 -36.69
C ARG A 580 18.85 25.95 -35.94
N LYS A 581 19.30 24.90 -35.26
CA LYS A 581 18.44 24.06 -34.40
C LYS A 581 17.89 24.84 -33.18
N ALA A 582 18.69 25.72 -32.57
CA ALA A 582 18.21 26.57 -31.48
C ALA A 582 17.08 27.51 -31.95
N VAL A 583 17.26 28.13 -33.13
CA VAL A 583 16.23 28.95 -33.78
C VAL A 583 14.98 28.14 -34.13
N SER A 584 15.11 26.90 -34.61
CA SER A 584 13.93 26.08 -34.91
C SER A 584 13.16 25.64 -33.65
N LEU A 585 13.85 25.46 -32.53
CA LEU A 585 13.21 25.15 -31.24
C LEU A 585 12.50 26.36 -30.62
N ARG A 586 13.08 27.56 -30.74
CA ARG A 586 12.50 28.81 -30.25
C ARG A 586 12.58 29.94 -31.30
N PRO A 587 11.68 29.96 -32.30
CA PRO A 587 11.77 30.90 -33.42
C PRO A 587 11.50 32.36 -33.05
N LYS A 588 10.90 32.63 -31.88
CA LYS A 588 10.62 33.98 -31.37
C LYS A 588 11.71 34.52 -30.43
N GLU A 589 12.78 33.76 -30.22
CA GLU A 589 13.89 34.16 -29.34
C GLU A 589 14.90 35.01 -30.13
N ALA A 590 14.94 36.32 -29.88
CA ALA A 590 15.81 37.26 -30.59
C ALA A 590 17.30 36.88 -30.47
N ALA A 591 17.72 36.43 -29.28
CA ALA A 591 19.10 36.02 -29.01
C ALA A 591 19.56 34.84 -29.89
N SER A 592 18.67 33.88 -30.19
CA SER A 592 19.01 32.75 -31.08
C SER A 592 19.30 33.21 -32.50
N HIS A 593 18.49 34.13 -33.03
CA HIS A 593 18.69 34.71 -34.36
C HIS A 593 19.95 35.57 -34.42
N SER A 594 20.24 36.35 -33.37
CA SER A 594 21.46 37.14 -33.28
C SER A 594 22.71 36.26 -33.27
N ASN A 595 22.71 35.20 -32.45
CA ASN A 595 23.81 34.25 -32.38
C ASN A 595 24.00 33.47 -33.69
N LEU A 596 22.90 33.08 -34.36
CA LEU A 596 22.96 32.47 -35.69
C LEU A 596 23.54 33.45 -36.72
N GLY A 597 23.12 34.71 -36.71
CA GLY A 597 23.67 35.76 -37.57
C GLY A 597 25.17 35.96 -37.34
N ALA A 598 25.63 35.94 -36.09
CA ALA A 598 27.06 35.98 -35.74
C ALA A 598 27.82 34.79 -36.30
N MET A 599 27.26 33.59 -36.20
CA MET A 599 27.89 32.39 -36.73
C MET A 599 27.93 32.39 -38.27
N LEU A 600 26.86 32.83 -38.94
CA LEU A 600 26.80 32.95 -40.39
C LEU A 600 27.78 34.01 -40.91
N HIS A 601 27.91 35.14 -40.20
CA HIS A 601 28.90 36.17 -40.48
C HIS A 601 30.32 35.60 -40.42
N LEU A 602 30.65 34.86 -39.35
CA LEU A 602 31.95 34.18 -39.22
C LEU A 602 32.21 33.13 -40.31
N ASN A 603 31.16 32.48 -40.82
CA ASN A 603 31.25 31.49 -41.90
C ASN A 603 31.26 32.11 -43.32
N GLY A 604 31.28 33.44 -43.44
CA GLY A 604 31.27 34.14 -44.73
C GLY A 604 29.91 34.15 -45.45
N LYS A 605 28.84 33.67 -44.80
CA LYS A 605 27.47 33.63 -45.34
C LYS A 605 26.76 34.96 -45.09
N TYR A 606 27.26 36.03 -45.70
CA TYR A 606 26.87 37.41 -45.36
C TYR A 606 25.39 37.73 -45.62
N THR A 607 24.80 37.22 -46.69
CA THR A 607 23.39 37.44 -47.03
C THR A 607 22.45 36.82 -45.99
N GLU A 608 22.70 35.57 -45.62
CA GLU A 608 21.95 34.86 -44.57
C GLU A 608 22.18 35.51 -43.20
N ALA A 609 23.42 35.92 -42.88
CA ALA A 609 23.74 36.62 -41.64
C ALA A 609 22.93 37.92 -41.49
N ALA A 610 22.85 38.72 -42.56
CA ALA A 610 22.04 39.94 -42.57
C ALA A 610 20.55 39.65 -42.35
N ALA A 611 20.02 38.57 -42.93
CA ALA A 611 18.64 38.16 -42.72
C ALA A 611 18.39 37.75 -41.26
N SER A 612 19.26 36.94 -40.65
CA SER A 612 19.16 36.55 -39.25
C SER A 612 19.27 37.74 -38.29
N TYR A 613 20.18 38.69 -38.53
CA TYR A 613 20.26 39.91 -37.72
C TYR A 613 19.02 40.79 -37.86
N LYS A 614 18.46 40.94 -39.07
CA LYS A 614 17.21 41.67 -39.28
C LYS A 614 16.06 41.02 -38.52
N GLU A 615 15.96 39.70 -38.52
CA GLU A 615 14.92 38.98 -37.77
C GLU A 615 15.11 39.12 -36.25
N ALA A 616 16.35 39.04 -35.76
CA ALA A 616 16.68 39.34 -34.36
C ALA A 616 16.24 40.77 -33.96
N LEU A 617 16.50 41.77 -34.82
CA LEU A 617 16.07 43.16 -34.59
C LEU A 617 14.57 43.34 -34.77
N ARG A 618 13.90 42.56 -35.62
CA ARG A 618 12.43 42.56 -35.71
C ARG A 618 11.80 42.11 -34.39
N LEU A 619 12.40 41.11 -33.74
CA LEU A 619 11.99 40.60 -32.44
C LEU A 619 12.42 41.52 -31.28
N GLN A 620 13.60 42.15 -31.38
CA GLN A 620 14.16 43.07 -30.39
C GLN A 620 14.86 44.28 -31.07
N PRO A 621 14.11 45.36 -31.39
CA PRO A 621 14.58 46.47 -32.26
C PRO A 621 15.80 47.26 -31.77
N HIS A 622 16.09 47.22 -30.47
CA HIS A 622 17.13 48.04 -29.85
C HIS A 622 18.26 47.21 -29.24
N ASP A 623 18.48 45.96 -29.68
CA ASP A 623 19.63 45.19 -29.21
C ASP A 623 20.95 45.78 -29.75
N PRO A 624 21.79 46.39 -28.90
CA PRO A 624 23.00 47.10 -29.35
C PRO A 624 24.01 46.15 -29.99
N THR A 625 24.09 44.91 -29.50
CA THR A 625 25.03 43.89 -30.00
C THR A 625 24.70 43.52 -31.43
N THR A 626 23.42 43.24 -31.72
CA THR A 626 22.95 42.90 -33.06
C THR A 626 23.09 44.07 -34.03
N LEU A 627 22.77 45.30 -33.62
CA LEU A 627 22.97 46.50 -34.44
C LEU A 627 24.44 46.69 -34.82
N SER A 628 25.34 46.57 -33.83
CA SER A 628 26.80 46.67 -34.05
C SER A 628 27.29 45.59 -35.02
N ASN A 629 26.85 44.35 -34.85
CA ASN A 629 27.21 43.24 -35.72
C ASN A 629 26.69 43.41 -37.15
N LEU A 630 25.47 43.91 -37.33
CA LEU A 630 24.89 44.21 -38.64
C LEU A 630 25.61 45.38 -39.33
N HIS A 631 26.02 46.40 -38.57
CA HIS A 631 26.81 47.52 -39.11
C HIS A 631 28.18 47.04 -39.59
N LYS A 632 28.89 46.23 -38.78
CA LYS A 632 30.16 45.61 -39.16
C LYS A 632 30.02 44.80 -40.45
N LEU A 633 28.99 43.96 -40.54
CA LEU A 633 28.69 43.18 -41.73
C LEU A 633 28.50 44.07 -42.97
N ARG A 634 27.67 45.12 -42.88
CA ARG A 634 27.43 46.06 -43.99
C ARG A 634 28.70 46.77 -44.45
N SER A 635 29.54 47.19 -43.51
CA SER A 635 30.82 47.85 -43.83
C SER A 635 31.79 46.90 -44.56
N LEU A 636 31.72 45.61 -44.24
CA LEU A 636 32.57 44.58 -44.83
C LEU A 636 32.07 44.18 -46.23
N THR A 637 30.75 44.03 -46.41
CA THR A 637 30.17 43.75 -47.74
C THR A 637 30.37 44.92 -48.71
N ALA A 638 30.23 46.16 -48.24
CA ALA A 638 30.48 47.35 -49.08
C ALA A 638 31.94 47.45 -49.58
N ARG A 639 32.92 46.93 -48.80
CA ARG A 639 34.33 46.88 -49.21
C ARG A 639 34.65 45.73 -50.16
N LEU A 640 33.83 44.69 -50.20
CA LEU A 640 34.00 43.54 -51.10
C LEU A 640 33.34 43.77 -52.46
N GLU A 641 32.42 44.74 -52.54
CA GLU A 641 31.71 45.14 -53.77
C GLU A 641 32.43 46.28 -54.54
N THR A 642 33.42 46.93 -53.92
CA THR A 642 34.34 47.91 -54.51
C THR A 642 35.66 47.26 -54.87
#